data_AF-A0A3F2RCJ7-F1
#
_entry.id   AF-A0A3F2RCJ7-F1
#
_cell.length_a   1.000
_cell.length_b   1.000
_cell.length_c   1.000
_cell.angle_alpha   90.00
_cell.angle_beta   90.00
_cell.angle_gamma   90.00
#
_symmetry.space_group_name_H-M   'P 1'
#
loop_
_entity.id
_entity.type
_entity.pdbx_description
1 polymer ?
#
loop_
_entity_poly.entity_id
_entity_poly.type
_entity_poly.pdbx_seq_one_letter_code
_entity_poly.pdbx_strand_id
1 'polypeptide(L)'
;MWLLRLNLKLFTSRSVDVASQDLDVKGTAEDGSGVRVLHLIGRCLDNVSFIGYQVVALPKKTITVALVKSNAKVEAEPVRRLFSRPLATLKHAQTFIVICLLDEWICVHVPGFGCGFIKGQSVVSITEHSSVPYSKRSSLTSFKLKTVGIKAAMALLRAVGGRLERLDLGCVGFTNAHLNELLQSCPELTHLTIRSGKLNDFSALVDASVAGTCKITSLHLLTRQVATSSLEKLSSTLSDPSHSDSPDDTNNWQPHRPDTTLPILENTLDLLRNSINGDIHHRSTLVGQQFNAEPVLVRALGIPDNFILFTPQAFEDVLKIQFDNFPKGTYMCDNLRDLLGGGIFSVDGDQWVHQRKTASNLFTMRVLRDSMTATIQRHTAVLNDILGRASDTGEILDLFNLLNRFTIEAFAEIGFGVHMGCLDAAEEHPFQKAFDRAQRALLLRFIRPSWFWKTQKWLKVGVEGQLQRDIEVINTTVLEIVEKALAQRSGVIDKTNKGQERDIVSLFLDNVASSSDTSEQKVDPMYLRDIVVNFLIAGRDTTAQALSWFFFNLSQNPHVEAAIRKEIIEKLSEANAKTMEEINQLVYLEAALKETLRLHPSVPIEPKHTLHDATLSDGTFIPAGSTVSLSNYGMARMSQVWGPDAEEFRPERWLDPTTGKLITVSAYKFSSFNAGPRLCLGKNLAMLEMKLVVVGLLSRFHLEVLNPESVTYDLSLTLPVKGSLNVTISRTSLPRCA
;
A
#
# COMPACT_ATOMS: atom_id res chain seq x y z
N MET A 1 -4.29 4.58 33.61
CA MET A 1 -5.47 5.47 33.73
C MET A 1 -5.53 6.58 32.67
N TRP A 2 -4.46 7.31 32.34
CA TRP A 2 -4.51 8.38 31.31
C TRP A 2 -5.02 7.89 29.94
N LEU A 3 -4.55 6.72 29.48
CA LEU A 3 -5.03 6.05 28.25
C LEU A 3 -6.52 5.66 28.25
N LEU A 4 -7.18 5.51 29.42
CA LEU A 4 -8.62 5.25 29.47
C LEU A 4 -9.46 6.52 29.24
N ARG A 5 -8.97 7.70 29.63
CA ARG A 5 -9.71 8.96 29.46
C ARG A 5 -9.78 9.45 28.02
N LEU A 6 -8.78 9.13 27.19
CA LEU A 6 -8.85 9.43 25.75
C LEU A 6 -9.90 8.57 25.04
N ASN A 7 -10.00 7.29 25.41
CA ASN A 7 -10.89 6.33 24.76
C ASN A 7 -12.38 6.53 25.08
N LEU A 8 -12.74 7.10 26.24
CA LEU A 8 -14.14 7.39 26.59
C LEU A 8 -14.75 8.56 25.81
N LYS A 9 -13.95 9.49 25.27
CA LYS A 9 -14.44 10.56 24.38
C LYS A 9 -14.70 10.10 22.94
N LEU A 10 -14.26 8.89 22.56
CA LEU A 10 -14.43 8.34 21.21
C LEU A 10 -15.79 7.67 20.96
N PHE A 11 -16.72 7.71 21.93
CA PHE A 11 -18.00 6.98 21.87
C PHE A 11 -19.25 7.86 21.68
N THR A 12 -19.12 9.18 21.52
CA THR A 12 -20.30 10.06 21.33
C THR A 12 -20.06 11.21 20.34
N SER A 13 -20.47 10.99 19.09
CA SER A 13 -20.95 12.05 18.20
C SER A 13 -21.82 11.45 17.08
N ARG A 14 -23.14 11.65 17.16
CA ARG A 14 -24.05 11.47 16.02
C ARG A 14 -23.99 12.68 15.10
N SER A 15 -24.33 12.48 13.84
CA SER A 15 -24.58 13.53 12.84
C SER A 15 -25.81 14.39 13.19
N VAL A 16 -25.78 15.66 12.77
CA VAL A 16 -26.96 16.51 12.56
C VAL A 16 -26.65 17.41 11.35
N ASP A 17 -27.49 17.35 10.32
CA ASP A 17 -27.51 18.30 9.19
C ASP A 17 -28.39 19.52 9.51
N VAL A 18 -27.97 20.72 9.09
CA VAL A 18 -28.87 21.87 8.85
C VAL A 18 -28.32 22.69 7.67
N ALA A 19 -29.20 23.13 6.78
CA ALA A 19 -28.86 23.86 5.56
C ALA A 19 -29.05 25.40 5.67
N SER A 20 -28.35 26.13 4.80
CA SER A 20 -28.66 27.46 4.21
C SER A 20 -29.23 28.60 5.07
N GLN A 21 -28.52 29.75 5.15
CA GLN A 21 -28.91 31.02 4.49
C GLN A 21 -27.98 32.22 4.80
N ASP A 22 -27.98 33.15 3.84
CA ASP A 22 -27.54 34.56 3.69
C ASP A 22 -26.81 35.42 4.75
N LEU A 23 -26.23 36.50 4.21
CA LEU A 23 -25.42 37.56 4.82
C LEU A 23 -26.14 38.46 5.85
N ASP A 24 -25.43 38.85 6.92
CA ASP A 24 -25.14 40.28 7.21
C ASP A 24 -23.92 40.38 8.16
N VAL A 25 -23.09 41.43 8.03
CA VAL A 25 -21.96 41.69 8.93
C VAL A 25 -22.16 43.03 9.64
N LYS A 26 -22.58 42.97 10.91
CA LYS A 26 -22.64 44.13 11.81
C LYS A 26 -22.04 43.80 13.18
N GLY A 27 -21.28 44.75 13.71
CA GLY A 27 -20.83 44.75 15.11
C GLY A 27 -19.35 44.42 15.30
N THR A 28 -18.49 45.43 15.21
CA THR A 28 -17.19 45.40 15.90
C THR A 28 -17.37 45.70 17.37
N ALA A 29 -17.19 44.71 18.24
CA ALA A 29 -17.00 44.89 19.67
C ALA A 29 -15.60 44.42 20.05
N GLU A 30 -14.87 45.23 20.82
CA GLU A 30 -13.49 44.92 21.22
C GLU A 30 -13.45 44.30 22.62
N ASP A 31 -12.92 43.09 22.72
CA ASP A 31 -12.45 42.50 23.98
C ASP A 31 -11.03 41.94 23.80
N GLY A 32 -10.06 42.63 24.43
CA GLY A 32 -8.94 42.03 25.17
C GLY A 32 -7.85 41.22 24.46
N SER A 33 -8.08 40.65 23.27
CA SER A 33 -7.19 39.62 22.68
C SER A 33 -6.87 39.77 21.19
N GLY A 34 -7.48 40.73 20.49
CA GLY A 34 -6.85 41.37 19.31
C GLY A 34 -6.61 40.52 18.06
N VAL A 35 -7.43 39.50 17.78
CA VAL A 35 -7.39 38.77 16.49
C VAL A 35 -8.56 39.22 15.60
N ARG A 36 -8.25 39.80 14.43
CA ARG A 36 -9.23 40.04 13.34
C ARG A 36 -8.79 39.25 12.10
N VAL A 37 -9.69 38.46 11.52
CA VAL A 37 -9.51 37.81 10.21
C VAL A 37 -10.25 38.65 9.17
N LEU A 38 -9.60 38.93 8.04
CA LEU A 38 -10.16 39.79 6.99
C LEU A 38 -9.93 39.11 5.63
N HIS A 39 -10.99 38.60 5.03
CA HIS A 39 -10.96 38.10 3.65
C HIS A 39 -11.21 39.25 2.69
N LEU A 40 -10.35 39.39 1.68
CA LEU A 40 -10.59 40.24 0.51
C LEU A 40 -10.55 39.37 -0.74
N ILE A 41 -11.66 39.34 -1.47
CA ILE A 41 -11.75 38.79 -2.83
C ILE A 41 -11.94 39.97 -3.77
N GLY A 42 -11.12 40.05 -4.82
CA GLY A 42 -11.22 41.06 -5.87
C GLY A 42 -10.71 40.49 -7.21
N ARG A 43 -11.39 40.82 -8.30
CA ARG A 43 -11.08 40.39 -9.68
C ARG A 43 -10.60 41.58 -10.52
N CYS A 44 -10.10 41.28 -11.73
CA CYS A 44 -9.61 42.17 -12.80
C CYS A 44 -8.15 42.64 -12.64
N LEU A 45 -7.24 42.54 -13.63
CA LEU A 45 -7.32 42.03 -15.02
C LEU A 45 -6.05 41.23 -15.40
N ASP A 46 -6.24 40.27 -16.29
CA ASP A 46 -5.30 39.58 -17.22
C ASP A 46 -3.93 39.04 -16.75
N ASN A 47 -3.77 37.71 -16.94
CA ASN A 47 -2.51 36.96 -17.10
C ASN A 47 -1.50 36.84 -15.93
N VAL A 48 -1.97 36.63 -14.69
CA VAL A 48 -1.16 36.00 -13.62
C VAL A 48 -1.96 34.98 -12.82
N SER A 49 -1.47 33.74 -12.75
CA SER A 49 -2.00 32.68 -11.88
C SER A 49 -1.31 32.69 -10.51
N PHE A 50 -2.09 32.81 -9.43
CA PHE A 50 -1.57 32.71 -8.06
C PHE A 50 -1.61 31.26 -7.57
N ILE A 51 -0.52 30.76 -6.97
CA ILE A 51 -0.52 29.52 -6.20
C ILE A 51 -0.07 29.82 -4.77
N GLY A 52 -1.03 29.72 -3.85
CA GLY A 52 -0.98 29.65 -2.37
C GLY A 52 0.25 30.13 -1.57
N TYR A 53 -0.03 30.88 -0.50
CA TYR A 53 0.88 31.04 0.65
C TYR A 53 0.24 30.48 1.93
N GLN A 54 1.05 29.83 2.77
CA GLN A 54 0.64 29.38 4.10
C GLN A 54 1.17 30.35 5.16
N VAL A 55 0.27 30.97 5.93
CA VAL A 55 0.66 31.85 7.06
C VAL A 55 0.63 31.03 8.35
N VAL A 56 1.80 30.82 8.96
CA VAL A 56 1.91 30.28 10.32
C VAL A 56 2.13 31.46 11.28
N ALA A 57 1.14 31.77 12.09
CA ALA A 57 1.26 32.77 13.15
C ALA A 57 1.84 32.14 14.42
N LEU A 58 2.94 32.72 14.93
CA LEU A 58 3.44 32.49 16.29
C LEU A 58 3.57 33.85 17.01
N PRO A 59 3.45 33.88 18.34
CA PRO A 59 3.27 35.13 19.07
C PRO A 59 4.51 36.04 18.97
N LYS A 60 4.29 37.25 18.43
CA LYS A 60 5.25 38.35 18.29
C LYS A 60 6.39 38.16 17.26
N LYS A 61 6.04 37.94 15.98
CA LYS A 61 6.57 38.66 14.79
C LYS A 61 6.02 38.09 13.48
N THR A 62 5.65 38.97 12.54
CA THR A 62 5.35 38.59 11.14
C THR A 62 6.65 38.60 10.34
N ILE A 63 6.90 37.56 9.52
CA ILE A 63 8.03 37.51 8.59
C ILE A 63 7.49 37.15 7.20
N THR A 64 7.80 37.99 6.21
CA THR A 64 7.50 37.76 4.80
C THR A 64 8.79 37.37 4.09
N VAL A 65 8.81 36.20 3.43
CA VAL A 65 9.91 35.77 2.57
C VAL A 65 9.38 35.64 1.15
N ALA A 66 9.96 36.39 0.21
CA ALA A 66 9.57 36.35 -1.20
C ALA A 66 10.68 35.68 -2.04
N LEU A 67 10.30 34.64 -2.78
CA LEU A 67 11.08 34.10 -3.90
C LEU A 67 10.52 34.70 -5.19
N VAL A 68 11.34 35.43 -5.93
CA VAL A 68 10.96 36.01 -7.23
C VAL A 68 11.88 35.45 -8.31
N LYS A 69 11.29 34.96 -9.40
CA LYS A 69 11.98 34.66 -10.66
C LYS A 69 11.31 35.49 -11.75
N SER A 70 12.05 36.39 -12.37
CA SER A 70 11.56 37.21 -13.49
C SER A 70 12.62 37.25 -14.60
N ASN A 71 12.15 37.06 -15.84
CA ASN A 71 12.94 37.17 -17.06
C ASN A 71 12.50 38.41 -17.87
N ALA A 72 12.54 39.60 -17.27
CA ALA A 72 12.39 40.87 -17.99
C ALA A 72 13.12 42.01 -17.26
N LYS A 73 13.59 43.01 -18.03
CA LYS A 73 14.36 44.16 -17.52
C LYS A 73 13.53 44.99 -16.54
N VAL A 74 14.14 45.36 -15.41
CA VAL A 74 13.62 46.38 -14.49
C VAL A 74 14.30 47.71 -14.86
N GLU A 75 13.52 48.72 -15.24
CA GLU A 75 14.03 50.08 -15.49
C GLU A 75 14.37 50.81 -14.19
N ALA A 76 15.24 51.81 -14.27
CA ALA A 76 16.09 52.26 -13.16
C ALA A 76 15.41 53.12 -12.06
N GLU A 77 14.16 53.55 -12.25
CA GLU A 77 13.46 54.47 -11.34
C GLU A 77 13.34 53.98 -9.87
N PRO A 78 13.11 52.68 -9.58
CA PRO A 78 13.04 52.18 -8.20
C PRO A 78 14.40 52.18 -7.47
N VAL A 79 15.52 52.10 -8.19
CA VAL A 79 16.86 51.96 -7.61
C VAL A 79 17.41 53.29 -7.09
N ARG A 80 17.00 54.42 -7.69
CA ARG A 80 17.44 55.77 -7.24
C ARG A 80 17.00 56.15 -5.83
N ARG A 81 16.00 55.48 -5.24
CA ARG A 81 15.57 55.71 -3.85
C ARG A 81 16.45 55.02 -2.80
N LEU A 82 17.37 54.13 -3.20
CA LEU A 82 18.06 53.27 -2.22
C LEU A 82 19.19 53.97 -1.45
N PHE A 83 20.10 54.73 -2.07
CA PHE A 83 21.21 55.37 -1.33
C PHE A 83 21.72 56.71 -1.92
N SER A 84 21.64 57.79 -1.14
CA SER A 84 22.23 59.12 -1.44
C SER A 84 23.19 59.67 -0.37
N ARG A 85 23.50 58.88 0.68
CA ARG A 85 24.42 59.16 1.83
C ARG A 85 23.90 60.19 2.88
N PRO A 86 24.47 60.24 4.11
CA PRO A 86 25.41 59.31 4.77
C PRO A 86 24.84 58.61 6.04
N LEU A 87 25.60 57.69 6.64
CA LEU A 87 25.15 56.87 7.79
C LEU A 87 25.15 57.61 9.15
N ALA A 88 23.94 57.78 9.73
CA ALA A 88 23.62 57.94 11.15
C ALA A 88 22.07 57.78 11.32
N THR A 89 21.45 57.26 12.39
CA THR A 89 21.88 56.62 13.66
C THR A 89 20.89 55.47 13.99
N LEU A 90 21.26 54.49 14.82
CA LEU A 90 20.41 53.32 15.18
C LEU A 90 19.81 53.38 16.59
N LYS A 91 18.49 53.14 16.74
CA LYS A 91 17.87 52.58 17.96
C LYS A 91 16.42 52.06 17.73
N HIS A 92 16.20 50.81 18.16
CA HIS A 92 14.94 50.04 18.26
C HIS A 92 14.22 49.56 16.97
N ALA A 93 13.67 48.34 17.11
CA ALA A 93 12.76 47.60 16.21
C ALA A 93 13.19 47.36 14.75
N GLN A 94 13.98 46.29 14.56
CA GLN A 94 13.98 45.39 13.40
C GLN A 94 14.24 45.97 12.00
N THR A 95 15.50 45.88 11.56
CA THR A 95 15.79 45.68 10.13
C THR A 95 17.07 44.87 9.97
N PHE A 96 16.99 43.78 9.20
CA PHE A 96 18.15 43.13 8.58
C PHE A 96 18.33 43.78 7.22
N ILE A 97 19.54 43.89 6.71
CA ILE A 97 19.76 44.24 5.31
C ILE A 97 20.63 43.14 4.69
N VAL A 98 20.32 42.81 3.44
CA VAL A 98 21.06 41.91 2.58
C VAL A 98 21.28 42.68 1.29
N ILE A 99 22.52 42.75 0.80
CA ILE A 99 22.81 42.91 -0.62
C ILE A 99 23.85 41.83 -0.99
N CYS A 100 23.89 41.51 -2.28
CA CYS A 100 24.77 40.50 -2.86
C CYS A 100 26.16 41.09 -3.14
N LEU A 101 27.08 40.28 -3.66
CA LEU A 101 27.49 40.39 -5.07
C LEU A 101 28.60 39.35 -5.32
N LEU A 102 28.70 38.87 -6.57
CA LEU A 102 29.90 39.02 -7.41
C LEU A 102 29.58 38.72 -8.87
N ASP A 103 30.00 39.56 -9.80
CA ASP A 103 30.81 40.80 -9.62
C ASP A 103 29.92 42.03 -9.28
N GLU A 104 30.19 42.92 -8.30
CA GLU A 104 31.30 43.09 -7.33
C GLU A 104 30.81 43.43 -5.88
N TRP A 105 31.51 42.93 -4.86
CA TRP A 105 31.13 42.47 -3.49
C TRP A 105 30.38 43.56 -2.60
N ILE A 106 29.20 43.29 -1.94
CA ILE A 106 28.54 44.06 -0.78
C ILE A 106 27.95 43.18 0.36
N CYS A 107 28.22 43.48 1.66
CA CYS A 107 27.62 42.81 2.84
C CYS A 107 26.73 43.74 3.66
N VAL A 108 25.80 43.22 4.48
CA VAL A 108 25.32 43.97 5.67
C VAL A 108 25.14 43.07 6.92
N HIS A 109 25.22 43.74 8.05
CA HIS A 109 25.39 43.34 9.45
C HIS A 109 24.09 43.44 10.25
N VAL A 110 23.99 42.74 11.40
CA VAL A 110 22.95 43.01 12.42
C VAL A 110 23.54 43.14 13.84
N PRO A 111 23.13 44.15 14.63
CA PRO A 111 23.76 44.45 15.92
C PRO A 111 23.64 43.30 16.94
N GLY A 112 24.77 42.97 17.57
CA GLY A 112 24.90 41.93 18.60
C GLY A 112 25.64 40.67 18.16
N PHE A 113 25.70 40.37 16.85
CA PHE A 113 26.29 39.13 16.30
C PHE A 113 27.42 39.37 15.29
N GLY A 114 27.99 40.57 15.24
CA GLY A 114 29.11 40.90 14.36
C GLY A 114 28.70 41.23 12.92
N CYS A 115 29.67 41.65 12.13
CA CYS A 115 29.52 42.13 10.75
C CYS A 115 30.25 41.22 9.77
N GLY A 116 29.92 41.36 8.49
CA GLY A 116 30.76 40.86 7.39
C GLY A 116 31.05 41.99 6.40
N PHE A 117 31.98 41.72 5.48
CA PHE A 117 32.18 42.56 4.30
C PHE A 117 32.33 41.70 3.06
N ILE A 118 31.75 42.25 2.01
CA ILE A 118 31.91 41.89 0.62
C ILE A 118 32.25 43.36 0.11
N LYS A 119 33.44 43.62 -0.50
CA LYS A 119 33.89 44.93 -1.09
C LYS A 119 34.48 44.78 -2.50
N GLY A 120 34.01 45.53 -3.52
CA GLY A 120 34.61 45.58 -4.87
C GLY A 120 34.96 44.19 -5.43
N GLN A 121 36.20 43.95 -5.85
CA GLN A 121 36.75 42.59 -6.03
C GLN A 121 37.59 42.13 -4.80
N SER A 122 36.95 42.02 -3.63
CA SER A 122 37.38 41.51 -2.30
C SER A 122 37.82 42.56 -1.26
N VAL A 123 37.18 42.53 -0.07
CA VAL A 123 37.66 42.78 1.32
C VAL A 123 36.42 42.60 2.25
N VAL A 124 36.34 41.80 3.33
CA VAL A 124 37.27 41.53 4.47
C VAL A 124 37.26 42.73 5.46
N SER A 125 37.52 42.68 6.76
CA SER A 125 37.99 41.62 7.66
C SER A 125 37.03 41.33 8.83
N ILE A 126 37.35 40.24 9.53
CA ILE A 126 36.84 39.81 10.84
C ILE A 126 37.91 40.16 11.88
N THR A 127 37.52 40.42 13.14
CA THR A 127 38.30 39.98 14.32
C THR A 127 37.40 39.86 15.55
N GLU A 128 37.58 38.79 16.31
CA GLU A 128 36.93 38.56 17.61
C GLU A 128 37.77 39.16 18.75
N HIS A 129 37.18 39.34 19.95
CA HIS A 129 37.78 38.78 21.17
C HIS A 129 36.80 38.67 22.36
N SER A 130 36.67 37.44 22.86
CA SER A 130 36.41 37.03 24.26
C SER A 130 35.83 38.02 25.30
N SER A 131 34.60 37.77 25.76
CA SER A 131 34.33 37.37 27.16
C SER A 131 32.88 36.85 27.38
N VAL A 132 32.75 35.79 28.15
CA VAL A 132 31.52 35.09 28.60
C VAL A 132 31.16 35.64 30.01
N PRO A 133 29.90 35.67 30.55
CA PRO A 133 28.71 34.84 30.22
C PRO A 133 27.32 35.56 30.11
N TYR A 134 26.34 34.92 29.44
CA TYR A 134 25.16 34.31 30.10
C TYR A 134 24.28 33.45 29.15
N SER A 135 23.87 32.28 29.66
CA SER A 135 22.85 31.29 29.25
C SER A 135 22.20 31.27 27.84
N LYS A 136 22.18 30.06 27.24
CA LYS A 136 21.34 29.56 26.11
C LYS A 136 21.61 30.17 24.71
N ARG A 137 22.66 29.68 24.04
CA ARG A 137 22.93 29.90 22.60
C ARG A 137 22.24 28.82 21.74
N SER A 138 21.56 29.23 20.67
CA SER A 138 21.11 28.36 19.59
C SER A 138 22.24 28.12 18.57
N SER A 139 22.63 26.86 18.33
CA SER A 139 23.65 26.49 17.33
C SER A 139 23.06 26.22 15.96
N LEU A 140 23.69 26.75 14.91
CA LEU A 140 23.35 26.50 13.51
C LEU A 140 24.07 25.23 13.03
N THR A 141 23.41 24.07 13.04
CA THR A 141 24.05 22.76 12.79
C THR A 141 24.14 22.37 11.31
N SER A 142 23.33 22.97 10.43
CA SER A 142 23.23 22.61 9.01
C SER A 142 23.22 23.84 8.11
N PHE A 143 23.99 23.81 7.02
CA PHE A 143 24.14 24.95 6.13
C PHE A 143 24.25 24.55 4.64
N LYS A 144 23.62 25.30 3.75
CA LYS A 144 23.46 24.92 2.33
C LYS A 144 23.57 26.12 1.40
N LEU A 145 24.58 26.10 0.53
CA LEU A 145 24.87 27.13 -0.48
C LEU A 145 24.69 26.52 -1.87
N LYS A 146 23.63 26.88 -2.60
CA LYS A 146 23.32 26.26 -3.91
C LYS A 146 24.15 26.80 -5.09
N THR A 147 24.55 28.07 -5.05
CA THR A 147 25.41 28.69 -6.10
C THR A 147 26.10 29.93 -5.56
N VAL A 148 27.39 29.85 -5.22
CA VAL A 148 28.22 30.98 -4.74
C VAL A 148 29.64 30.85 -5.29
N GLY A 149 30.30 31.97 -5.59
CA GLY A 149 31.72 31.97 -6.00
C GLY A 149 32.65 31.63 -4.82
N ILE A 150 33.72 30.87 -5.08
CA ILE A 150 34.48 30.20 -4.00
C ILE A 150 35.04 31.11 -2.92
N LYS A 151 35.54 32.30 -3.29
CA LYS A 151 36.06 33.27 -2.32
C LYS A 151 35.00 33.73 -1.32
N ALA A 152 33.75 33.90 -1.76
CA ALA A 152 32.64 34.27 -0.89
C ALA A 152 32.14 33.08 -0.06
N ALA A 153 32.14 31.86 -0.62
CA ALA A 153 31.80 30.65 0.13
C ALA A 153 32.78 30.39 1.28
N MET A 154 34.09 30.45 1.03
CA MET A 154 35.12 30.25 2.07
C MET A 154 35.12 31.38 3.11
N ALA A 155 34.98 32.65 2.69
CA ALA A 155 34.86 33.77 3.62
C ALA A 155 33.65 33.63 4.57
N LEU A 156 32.53 33.10 4.07
CA LEU A 156 31.33 32.88 4.86
C LEU A 156 31.46 31.66 5.79
N LEU A 157 32.13 30.58 5.35
CA LEU A 157 32.45 29.45 6.22
C LEU A 157 33.39 29.84 7.37
N ARG A 158 34.41 30.66 7.12
CA ARG A 158 35.28 31.21 8.19
C ARG A 158 34.50 32.05 9.21
N ALA A 159 33.42 32.73 8.80
CA ALA A 159 32.59 33.55 9.69
C ALA A 159 31.56 32.74 10.50
N VAL A 160 31.23 31.52 10.07
CA VAL A 160 30.28 30.58 10.73
C VAL A 160 31.03 29.47 11.49
N GLY A 161 32.33 29.31 11.25
CA GLY A 161 33.17 28.19 11.67
C GLY A 161 33.24 27.99 13.18
N GLY A 162 32.67 26.88 13.66
CA GLY A 162 32.84 26.45 15.05
C GLY A 162 31.96 25.28 15.50
N ARG A 163 30.77 25.09 14.90
CA ARG A 163 29.84 23.98 15.21
C ARG A 163 28.97 23.54 14.03
N LEU A 164 29.51 23.57 12.81
CA LEU A 164 28.77 23.17 11.63
C LEU A 164 28.91 21.66 11.40
N GLU A 165 27.81 20.92 11.54
CA GLU A 165 27.79 19.46 11.41
C GLU A 165 27.52 19.01 9.96
N ARG A 166 26.69 19.74 9.20
CA ARG A 166 26.29 19.40 7.83
C ARG A 166 26.47 20.56 6.85
N LEU A 167 27.11 20.31 5.72
CA LEU A 167 27.42 21.31 4.69
C LEU A 167 27.14 20.80 3.26
N ASP A 168 26.34 21.54 2.50
CA ASP A 168 26.04 21.27 1.09
C ASP A 168 26.45 22.47 0.21
N LEU A 169 27.49 22.30 -0.60
CA LEU A 169 28.17 23.31 -1.41
C LEU A 169 27.98 23.07 -2.92
N GLY A 170 27.28 23.99 -3.59
CA GLY A 170 27.32 24.17 -5.04
C GLY A 170 28.25 25.33 -5.41
N CYS A 171 29.53 25.04 -5.62
CA CYS A 171 30.55 26.06 -5.89
C CYS A 171 31.48 25.63 -7.03
N VAL A 172 31.30 26.22 -8.22
CA VAL A 172 32.17 25.94 -9.37
C VAL A 172 33.60 26.39 -9.06
N GLY A 173 34.57 25.49 -9.23
CA GLY A 173 35.99 25.77 -8.99
C GLY A 173 36.54 25.38 -7.61
N PHE A 174 35.82 24.57 -6.82
CA PHE A 174 36.35 23.98 -5.58
C PHE A 174 37.57 23.07 -5.83
N THR A 175 38.63 23.20 -5.03
CA THR A 175 39.91 22.47 -5.19
C THR A 175 40.43 21.95 -3.86
N ASN A 176 41.41 21.04 -3.90
CA ASN A 176 41.97 20.38 -2.71
C ASN A 176 42.48 21.39 -1.65
N ALA A 177 43.08 22.51 -2.07
CA ALA A 177 43.53 23.56 -1.16
C ALA A 177 42.38 24.17 -0.33
N HIS A 178 41.20 24.34 -0.95
CA HIS A 178 40.00 24.82 -0.27
C HIS A 178 39.38 23.75 0.64
N LEU A 179 39.53 22.46 0.30
CA LEU A 179 39.12 21.35 1.17
C LEU A 179 39.92 21.36 2.48
N ASN A 180 41.25 21.53 2.39
CA ASN A 180 42.13 21.55 3.55
C ASN A 180 41.81 22.73 4.49
N GLU A 181 41.59 23.91 3.91
CA GLU A 181 41.18 25.10 4.66
C GLU A 181 39.81 24.91 5.34
N LEU A 182 38.87 24.21 4.68
CA LEU A 182 37.54 23.93 5.20
C LEU A 182 37.58 22.93 6.38
N LEU A 183 38.40 21.88 6.28
CA LEU A 183 38.60 20.91 7.36
C LEU A 183 39.23 21.57 8.60
N GLN A 184 40.21 22.46 8.40
CA GLN A 184 40.81 23.25 9.49
C GLN A 184 39.82 24.23 10.14
N SER A 185 38.88 24.78 9.37
CA SER A 185 37.90 25.79 9.86
C SER A 185 36.64 25.19 10.50
N CYS A 186 36.32 23.93 10.21
CA CYS A 186 35.08 23.26 10.63
C CYS A 186 35.35 21.84 11.19
N PRO A 187 35.97 21.69 12.37
CA PRO A 187 36.39 20.39 12.91
C PRO A 187 35.24 19.45 13.31
N GLU A 188 34.02 19.97 13.51
CA GLU A 188 32.82 19.18 13.86
C GLU A 188 31.99 18.76 12.63
N LEU A 189 32.53 18.90 11.41
CA LEU A 189 31.81 18.56 10.20
C LEU A 189 31.69 17.04 10.02
N THR A 190 30.44 16.55 9.95
CA THR A 190 30.13 15.12 9.80
C THR A 190 29.58 14.75 8.43
N HIS A 191 28.91 15.66 7.71
CA HIS A 191 28.43 15.40 6.35
C HIS A 191 28.82 16.55 5.40
N LEU A 192 29.42 16.21 4.26
CA LEU A 192 29.87 17.15 3.24
C LEU A 192 29.35 16.75 1.86
N THR A 193 28.61 17.64 1.19
CA THR A 193 28.18 17.46 -0.19
C THR A 193 28.80 18.55 -1.06
N ILE A 194 29.51 18.16 -2.13
CA ILE A 194 30.13 19.08 -3.09
C ILE A 194 29.54 18.79 -4.47
N ARG A 195 28.73 19.74 -4.97
CA ARG A 195 27.97 19.58 -6.22
C ARG A 195 28.76 19.92 -7.48
N SER A 196 29.82 20.71 -7.35
CA SER A 196 30.71 21.12 -8.44
C SER A 196 32.10 21.46 -7.88
N GLY A 197 33.16 21.18 -8.65
CA GLY A 197 34.54 21.27 -8.18
C GLY A 197 35.51 20.53 -9.13
N LYS A 198 36.81 20.79 -8.96
CA LYS A 198 37.94 20.05 -9.55
C LYS A 198 38.80 19.54 -8.40
N LEU A 199 38.36 18.44 -7.80
CA LEU A 199 39.08 17.72 -6.76
C LEU A 199 39.91 16.62 -7.43
N ASN A 200 41.22 16.84 -7.49
CA ASN A 200 42.14 15.99 -8.24
C ASN A 200 42.93 15.03 -7.33
N ASP A 201 43.00 15.31 -6.03
CA ASP A 201 43.73 14.52 -5.04
C ASP A 201 43.02 14.65 -3.68
N PHE A 202 42.85 13.51 -3.01
CA PHE A 202 42.15 13.36 -1.73
C PHE A 202 43.11 13.04 -0.57
N SER A 203 44.43 13.02 -0.82
CA SER A 203 45.49 12.82 0.18
C SER A 203 45.17 13.48 1.53
N ALA A 204 44.93 14.78 1.55
CA ALA A 204 44.68 15.52 2.78
C ALA A 204 43.35 15.19 3.49
N LEU A 205 42.34 14.62 2.82
CA LEU A 205 41.15 14.08 3.48
C LEU A 205 41.48 12.74 4.17
N VAL A 206 42.29 11.91 3.51
CA VAL A 206 42.79 10.64 4.05
C VAL A 206 43.71 10.93 5.23
N ASP A 207 44.70 11.81 5.09
CA ASP A 207 45.63 12.23 6.15
C ASP A 207 44.88 12.82 7.36
N ALA A 208 43.86 13.65 7.14
CA ALA A 208 43.05 14.21 8.23
C ALA A 208 42.17 13.17 8.94
N SER A 209 41.69 12.15 8.20
CA SER A 209 40.97 10.99 8.75
C SER A 209 41.90 10.10 9.58
N VAL A 210 43.06 9.72 9.03
CA VAL A 210 44.08 8.91 9.71
C VAL A 210 44.64 9.62 10.95
N ALA A 211 44.79 10.95 10.91
CA ALA A 211 45.18 11.76 12.08
C ALA A 211 44.06 11.95 13.12
N GLY A 212 42.85 11.41 12.90
CA GLY A 212 41.70 11.54 13.81
C GLY A 212 41.11 12.95 13.90
N THR A 213 41.43 13.83 12.95
CA THR A 213 41.03 15.25 12.95
C THR A 213 39.77 15.55 12.13
N CYS A 214 39.27 14.55 11.38
CA CYS A 214 38.10 14.67 10.49
C CYS A 214 37.00 13.67 10.90
N LYS A 215 35.77 14.15 11.12
CA LYS A 215 34.60 13.32 11.49
C LYS A 215 33.62 13.06 10.33
N ILE A 216 34.04 13.26 9.07
CA ILE A 216 33.15 13.15 7.92
C ILE A 216 32.74 11.68 7.70
N THR A 217 31.48 11.37 7.99
CA THR A 217 30.85 10.05 7.80
C THR A 217 30.15 9.90 6.45
N SER A 218 29.88 11.01 5.74
CA SER A 218 29.37 10.98 4.37
C SER A 218 29.95 12.10 3.51
N LEU A 219 30.47 11.73 2.33
CA LEU A 219 30.99 12.64 1.32
C LEU A 219 30.30 12.38 -0.02
N HIS A 220 29.50 13.34 -0.51
CA HIS A 220 28.83 13.24 -1.80
C HIS A 220 29.48 14.17 -2.83
N LEU A 221 30.07 13.58 -3.88
CA LEU A 221 30.70 14.28 -5.00
C LEU A 221 29.85 14.09 -6.27
N LEU A 222 29.32 15.19 -6.83
CA LEU A 222 28.52 15.16 -8.08
C LEU A 222 29.33 15.65 -9.30
N THR A 223 30.66 15.64 -9.20
CA THR A 223 31.59 16.16 -10.20
C THR A 223 31.94 15.14 -11.29
N ARG A 224 31.65 15.45 -12.55
CA ARG A 224 31.96 14.61 -13.74
C ARG A 224 33.46 14.47 -14.09
N GLN A 225 34.38 14.90 -13.24
CA GLN A 225 35.83 14.75 -13.43
C GLN A 225 36.48 14.38 -12.09
N VAL A 226 36.69 13.09 -11.87
CA VAL A 226 37.60 12.55 -10.85
C VAL A 226 38.63 11.72 -11.61
N ALA A 227 39.92 11.94 -11.36
CA ALA A 227 40.97 11.12 -11.97
C ALA A 227 40.97 9.72 -11.32
N THR A 228 40.91 8.67 -12.13
CA THR A 228 40.81 7.27 -11.67
C THR A 228 41.96 6.86 -10.76
N SER A 229 43.17 7.36 -11.03
CA SER A 229 44.36 7.16 -10.19
C SER A 229 44.22 7.63 -8.74
N SER A 230 43.34 8.59 -8.47
CA SER A 230 43.07 9.10 -7.12
C SER A 230 42.02 8.26 -6.38
N LEU A 231 41.15 7.53 -7.10
CA LEU A 231 40.24 6.54 -6.53
C LEU A 231 40.97 5.23 -6.21
N GLU A 232 41.92 4.82 -7.05
CA GLU A 232 42.74 3.62 -6.83
C GLU A 232 43.60 3.73 -5.55
N LYS A 233 44.21 4.90 -5.29
CA LYS A 233 44.90 5.15 -4.01
C LYS A 233 43.96 5.07 -2.81
N LEU A 234 42.78 5.69 -2.91
CA LEU A 234 41.80 5.70 -1.82
C LEU A 234 41.26 4.30 -1.53
N SER A 235 41.07 3.48 -2.58
CA SER A 235 40.79 2.04 -2.48
C SER A 235 41.93 1.30 -1.79
N SER A 236 43.18 1.46 -2.24
CA SER A 236 44.34 0.74 -1.69
C SER A 236 44.59 1.04 -0.21
N THR A 237 44.41 2.29 0.24
CA THR A 237 44.59 2.67 1.66
C THR A 237 43.44 2.19 2.55
N LEU A 238 42.25 1.95 1.98
CA LEU A 238 41.12 1.32 2.69
C LEU A 238 41.12 -0.21 2.58
N SER A 239 42.05 -0.81 1.84
CA SER A 239 42.10 -2.25 1.52
C SER A 239 43.36 -2.96 2.02
N ASP A 240 44.02 -2.46 3.07
CA ASP A 240 45.16 -3.12 3.72
C ASP A 240 44.73 -3.71 5.09
N PRO A 241 44.45 -5.03 5.19
CA PRO A 241 43.90 -5.65 6.38
C PRO A 241 44.98 -6.43 7.15
N SER A 242 45.70 -5.77 8.06
CA SER A 242 46.67 -6.44 8.94
C SER A 242 46.18 -6.53 10.39
N HIS A 243 45.46 -7.60 10.70
CA HIS A 243 45.18 -8.18 12.04
C HIS A 243 44.45 -7.28 13.07
N SER A 244 43.30 -7.70 13.62
CA SER A 244 43.22 -8.93 14.42
C SER A 244 41.88 -9.67 14.30
N ASP A 245 41.94 -10.97 14.05
CA ASP A 245 40.77 -11.85 13.99
C ASP A 245 40.09 -12.03 15.37
N SER A 246 38.78 -11.80 15.40
CA SER A 246 37.86 -12.39 16.39
C SER A 246 36.78 -13.17 15.63
N PRO A 247 36.48 -14.44 15.98
CA PRO A 247 35.57 -15.27 15.21
C PRO A 247 34.11 -15.00 15.57
N ASP A 248 33.58 -13.83 15.18
CA ASP A 248 32.15 -13.49 15.31
C ASP A 248 31.81 -12.28 14.41
N ASP A 249 31.71 -12.50 13.10
CA ASP A 249 31.21 -11.48 12.15
C ASP A 249 30.37 -12.13 11.04
N THR A 250 29.16 -12.57 11.41
CA THR A 250 28.12 -12.93 10.45
C THR A 250 27.64 -11.68 9.72
N ASN A 251 28.11 -11.51 8.48
CA ASN A 251 27.56 -10.69 7.39
C ASN A 251 26.55 -9.60 7.82
N ASN A 252 27.02 -8.36 7.97
CA ASN A 252 26.32 -7.25 8.64
C ASN A 252 25.17 -6.63 7.78
N TRP A 253 24.26 -7.47 7.28
CA TRP A 253 23.07 -7.08 6.54
C TRP A 253 22.06 -6.45 7.48
N GLN A 254 21.66 -5.20 7.21
CA GLN A 254 20.61 -4.52 7.96
C GLN A 254 19.35 -4.42 7.08
N PRO A 255 18.18 -4.90 7.56
CA PRO A 255 16.93 -4.78 6.81
C PRO A 255 16.51 -3.31 6.68
N HIS A 256 15.92 -2.94 5.55
CA HIS A 256 15.27 -1.64 5.40
C HIS A 256 14.16 -1.47 6.44
N ARG A 257 14.03 -0.27 6.99
CA ARG A 257 13.03 0.08 8.00
C ARG A 257 12.36 1.39 7.60
N PRO A 258 11.03 1.55 7.74
CA PRO A 258 10.34 2.79 7.36
C PRO A 258 10.90 4.01 8.11
N ASP A 259 10.97 5.17 7.45
CA ASP A 259 11.46 6.43 8.05
C ASP A 259 10.68 6.85 9.32
N THR A 260 9.45 6.37 9.47
CA THR A 260 8.55 6.63 10.60
C THR A 260 8.83 5.77 11.82
N THR A 261 9.77 4.83 11.76
CA THR A 261 10.11 3.90 12.84
C THR A 261 10.57 4.63 14.11
N LEU A 262 9.87 4.41 15.23
CA LEU A 262 10.17 5.06 16.51
C LEU A 262 11.09 4.21 17.41
N PRO A 263 12.04 4.78 18.17
CA PRO A 263 13.05 4.01 18.92
C PRO A 263 12.53 2.99 19.97
N ILE A 264 11.28 3.11 20.42
CA ILE A 264 10.67 2.23 21.44
C ILE A 264 9.33 1.65 20.96
N LEU A 265 8.52 2.48 20.28
CA LEU A 265 7.22 2.05 19.76
C LEU A 265 7.33 1.38 18.38
N GLU A 266 8.50 1.40 17.75
CA GLU A 266 8.76 0.89 16.41
C GLU A 266 7.71 1.45 15.41
N ASN A 267 7.08 0.60 14.60
CA ASN A 267 6.01 1.00 13.67
C ASN A 267 4.61 0.84 14.27
N THR A 268 4.47 0.66 15.59
CA THR A 268 3.17 0.39 16.24
C THR A 268 2.16 1.51 16.01
N LEU A 269 2.60 2.77 16.03
CA LEU A 269 1.71 3.91 15.76
C LEU A 269 1.28 3.99 14.29
N ASP A 270 2.16 3.60 13.36
CA ASP A 270 1.83 3.56 11.93
C ASP A 270 0.81 2.46 11.64
N LEU A 271 1.01 1.24 12.15
CA LEU A 271 0.04 0.15 11.98
C LEU A 271 -1.34 0.52 12.56
N LEU A 272 -1.39 1.14 13.74
CA LEU A 272 -2.65 1.61 14.33
C LEU A 272 -3.30 2.72 13.49
N ARG A 273 -2.53 3.71 13.03
CA ARG A 273 -3.05 4.81 12.21
C ARG A 273 -3.56 4.32 10.86
N ASN A 274 -2.79 3.49 10.18
CA ASN A 274 -3.12 2.95 8.86
C ASN A 274 -4.36 2.04 8.96
N SER A 275 -4.50 1.28 10.05
CA SER A 275 -5.71 0.51 10.34
C SER A 275 -6.94 1.38 10.57
N ILE A 276 -6.81 2.49 11.30
CA ILE A 276 -7.94 3.42 11.55
C ILE A 276 -8.38 4.11 10.26
N ASN A 277 -7.43 4.47 9.39
CA ASN A 277 -7.73 5.04 8.07
C ASN A 277 -8.32 4.00 7.10
N GLY A 278 -7.96 2.72 7.27
CA GLY A 278 -8.24 1.62 6.34
C GLY A 278 -7.24 1.53 5.18
N ASP A 279 -6.14 2.28 5.18
CA ASP A 279 -5.21 2.41 4.05
C ASP A 279 -3.98 1.46 4.12
N ILE A 280 -4.06 0.36 4.88
CA ILE A 280 -2.90 -0.50 5.21
C ILE A 280 -2.12 -1.02 4.00
N HIS A 281 -2.78 -1.48 2.94
CA HIS A 281 -2.12 -2.09 1.78
C HIS A 281 -1.50 -1.03 0.87
N HIS A 282 -2.15 0.13 0.78
CA HIS A 282 -1.60 1.28 0.07
C HIS A 282 -0.37 1.82 0.82
N ARG A 283 -0.44 1.93 2.16
CA ARG A 283 0.69 2.32 3.01
C ARG A 283 1.88 1.37 2.91
N SER A 284 1.66 0.05 2.94
CA SER A 284 2.75 -0.91 2.72
C SER A 284 3.33 -0.81 1.30
N THR A 285 2.52 -0.45 0.31
CA THR A 285 2.99 -0.20 -1.07
C THR A 285 3.91 1.02 -1.13
N LEU A 286 3.51 2.15 -0.55
CA LEU A 286 4.35 3.36 -0.50
C LEU A 286 5.70 3.11 0.19
N VAL A 287 5.69 2.31 1.27
CA VAL A 287 6.91 1.87 1.96
C VAL A 287 7.78 0.97 1.06
N GLY A 288 7.21 0.00 0.34
CA GLY A 288 7.97 -0.79 -0.63
C GLY A 288 8.53 0.04 -1.79
N GLN A 289 7.77 1.02 -2.29
CA GLN A 289 8.21 1.96 -3.34
C GLN A 289 9.37 2.85 -2.86
N GLN A 290 9.38 3.27 -1.59
CA GLN A 290 10.49 4.02 -0.98
C GLN A 290 11.82 3.27 -1.09
N PHE A 291 11.81 1.95 -0.87
CA PHE A 291 12.98 1.08 -0.92
C PHE A 291 13.09 0.29 -2.22
N ASN A 292 12.56 0.83 -3.34
CA ASN A 292 12.74 0.25 -4.68
C ASN A 292 12.30 -1.24 -4.79
N ALA A 293 11.23 -1.62 -4.07
CA ALA A 293 10.71 -2.98 -3.91
C ALA A 293 11.60 -3.97 -3.12
N GLU A 294 12.71 -3.52 -2.52
CA GLU A 294 13.53 -4.34 -1.63
C GLU A 294 12.77 -4.70 -0.33
N PRO A 295 13.06 -5.84 0.31
CA PRO A 295 12.37 -6.27 1.55
C PRO A 295 12.45 -5.26 2.69
N VAL A 296 11.31 -5.02 3.35
CA VAL A 296 11.20 -4.06 4.46
C VAL A 296 10.75 -4.74 5.75
N LEU A 297 11.51 -4.53 6.83
CA LEU A 297 11.16 -4.98 8.16
C LEU A 297 10.26 -3.97 8.87
N VAL A 298 9.06 -4.42 9.23
CA VAL A 298 8.10 -3.71 10.08
C VAL A 298 8.05 -4.40 11.45
N ARG A 299 8.28 -3.63 12.52
CA ARG A 299 8.21 -4.11 13.91
C ARG A 299 7.08 -3.43 14.66
N ALA A 300 6.38 -4.16 15.52
CA ALA A 300 5.36 -3.60 16.40
C ALA A 300 5.24 -4.37 17.72
N LEU A 301 4.85 -3.67 18.78
CA LEU A 301 4.84 -4.23 20.13
C LEU A 301 3.85 -5.39 20.27
N GLY A 302 4.34 -6.58 20.63
CA GLY A 302 3.51 -7.77 20.87
C GLY A 302 2.96 -8.44 19.60
N ILE A 303 3.58 -8.17 18.45
CA ILE A 303 3.38 -8.81 17.15
C ILE A 303 4.77 -9.32 16.69
N PRO A 304 4.90 -10.47 16.01
CA PRO A 304 6.18 -10.91 15.47
C PRO A 304 6.79 -9.89 14.50
N ASP A 305 8.12 -9.90 14.38
CA ASP A 305 8.84 -9.19 13.32
C ASP A 305 8.27 -9.57 11.95
N ASN A 306 7.95 -8.59 11.10
CA ASN A 306 7.30 -8.84 9.82
C ASN A 306 8.10 -8.25 8.65
N PHE A 307 8.65 -9.12 7.79
CA PHE A 307 9.33 -8.75 6.56
C PHE A 307 8.32 -8.69 5.42
N ILE A 308 8.08 -7.51 4.87
CA ILE A 308 7.17 -7.34 3.73
C ILE A 308 7.97 -7.50 2.44
N LEU A 309 7.54 -8.44 1.60
CA LEU A 309 8.21 -8.83 0.36
C LEU A 309 7.39 -8.34 -0.85
N PHE A 310 8.09 -7.89 -1.90
CA PHE A 310 7.48 -7.26 -3.08
C PHE A 310 8.02 -7.75 -4.43
N THR A 311 8.93 -8.73 -4.46
CA THR A 311 9.58 -9.22 -5.69
C THR A 311 9.15 -10.65 -6.05
N PRO A 312 9.01 -11.00 -7.34
CA PRO A 312 8.68 -12.37 -7.75
C PRO A 312 9.69 -13.43 -7.28
N GLN A 313 10.97 -13.06 -7.15
CA GLN A 313 12.05 -13.92 -6.66
C GLN A 313 11.82 -14.30 -5.20
N ALA A 314 11.60 -13.32 -4.32
CA ALA A 314 11.28 -13.55 -2.92
C ALA A 314 9.97 -14.36 -2.74
N PHE A 315 9.00 -14.17 -3.64
CA PHE A 315 7.78 -15.00 -3.67
C PHE A 315 8.07 -16.45 -4.09
N GLU A 316 8.96 -16.68 -5.05
CA GLU A 316 9.36 -18.04 -5.46
C GLU A 316 10.20 -18.74 -4.37
N ASP A 317 11.07 -18.00 -3.67
CA ASP A 317 11.79 -18.50 -2.50
C ASP A 317 10.83 -19.03 -1.44
N VAL A 318 9.89 -18.19 -0.99
CA VAL A 318 8.95 -18.50 0.08
C VAL A 318 7.92 -19.55 -0.33
N LEU A 319 7.36 -19.48 -1.55
CA LEU A 319 6.25 -20.35 -1.97
C LEU A 319 6.68 -21.67 -2.63
N LYS A 320 7.96 -21.83 -2.99
CA LYS A 320 8.46 -23.04 -3.69
C LYS A 320 9.82 -23.52 -3.21
N ILE A 321 10.85 -22.68 -3.21
CA ILE A 321 12.24 -23.15 -3.01
C ILE A 321 12.47 -23.57 -1.55
N GLN A 322 11.96 -22.78 -0.61
CA GLN A 322 12.09 -22.98 0.84
C GLN A 322 10.72 -23.27 1.49
N PHE A 323 9.80 -23.88 0.74
CA PHE A 323 8.39 -24.05 1.11
C PHE A 323 8.17 -24.63 2.51
N ASP A 324 8.92 -25.66 2.89
CA ASP A 324 8.78 -26.31 4.20
C ASP A 324 9.26 -25.44 5.38
N ASN A 325 10.14 -24.47 5.11
CA ASN A 325 10.62 -23.50 6.11
C ASN A 325 9.66 -22.32 6.32
N PHE A 326 8.72 -22.13 5.38
CA PHE A 326 7.72 -21.05 5.40
C PHE A 326 6.27 -21.58 5.47
N PRO A 327 5.87 -22.32 6.52
CA PRO A 327 4.47 -22.66 6.79
C PRO A 327 3.64 -21.41 7.11
N LYS A 328 2.33 -21.55 7.35
CA LYS A 328 1.53 -20.46 7.95
C LYS A 328 1.91 -20.26 9.41
N GLY A 329 2.18 -21.37 10.11
CA GLY A 329 2.64 -21.38 11.49
C GLY A 329 1.56 -21.04 12.51
N THR A 330 1.89 -21.28 13.79
CA THR A 330 0.94 -21.19 14.90
C THR A 330 0.31 -19.80 15.05
N TYR A 331 1.07 -18.73 14.82
CA TYR A 331 0.56 -17.36 14.91
C TYR A 331 -0.58 -17.07 13.92
N MET A 332 -0.45 -17.47 12.65
CA MET A 332 -1.50 -17.29 11.65
C MET A 332 -2.71 -18.19 11.95
N CYS A 333 -2.46 -19.47 12.28
CA CYS A 333 -3.52 -20.44 12.55
C CYS A 333 -4.34 -20.05 13.80
N ASP A 334 -3.70 -19.66 14.91
CA ASP A 334 -4.39 -19.19 16.13
C ASP A 334 -5.24 -17.94 15.88
N ASN A 335 -4.74 -16.99 15.09
CA ASN A 335 -5.48 -15.77 14.76
C ASN A 335 -6.75 -16.10 13.95
N LEU A 336 -6.71 -17.08 13.04
CA LEU A 336 -7.82 -17.43 12.14
C LEU A 336 -8.81 -18.47 12.70
N ARG A 337 -8.40 -19.24 13.71
CA ARG A 337 -9.08 -20.44 14.23
C ARG A 337 -10.56 -20.27 14.59
N ASP A 338 -10.98 -19.11 15.09
CA ASP A 338 -12.38 -18.95 15.54
C ASP A 338 -13.39 -18.96 14.38
N LEU A 339 -13.01 -18.41 13.22
CA LEU A 339 -13.83 -18.47 12.01
C LEU A 339 -13.52 -19.75 11.23
N LEU A 340 -12.26 -19.98 10.89
CA LEU A 340 -11.86 -21.00 9.91
C LEU A 340 -11.55 -22.37 10.52
N GLY A 341 -11.55 -22.50 11.84
CA GLY A 341 -11.39 -23.75 12.57
C GLY A 341 -10.15 -24.56 12.16
N GLY A 342 -10.32 -25.87 11.97
CA GLY A 342 -9.32 -26.78 11.42
C GLY A 342 -9.35 -26.91 9.89
N GLY A 343 -9.98 -25.98 9.16
CA GLY A 343 -10.08 -26.05 7.71
C GLY A 343 -8.82 -25.57 6.96
N ILE A 344 -8.82 -25.75 5.63
CA ILE A 344 -7.63 -25.71 4.76
C ILE A 344 -6.81 -24.40 4.82
N PHE A 345 -7.42 -23.28 5.21
CA PHE A 345 -6.73 -22.01 5.41
C PHE A 345 -6.05 -21.88 6.78
N SER A 346 -6.43 -22.66 7.79
CA SER A 346 -5.86 -22.61 9.15
C SER A 346 -5.07 -23.86 9.57
N VAL A 347 -4.75 -24.75 8.61
CA VAL A 347 -3.87 -25.92 8.84
C VAL A 347 -2.67 -25.97 7.89
N ASP A 348 -1.66 -26.72 8.34
CA ASP A 348 -0.40 -27.04 7.65
C ASP A 348 -0.12 -28.55 7.76
N GLY A 349 1.00 -29.03 7.19
CA GLY A 349 1.41 -30.44 7.26
C GLY A 349 0.39 -31.42 6.67
N ASP A 350 0.36 -32.64 7.21
CA ASP A 350 -0.47 -33.75 6.69
C ASP A 350 -1.96 -33.43 6.63
N GLN A 351 -2.49 -32.65 7.59
CA GLN A 351 -3.89 -32.22 7.58
C GLN A 351 -4.20 -31.36 6.35
N TRP A 352 -3.32 -30.40 6.03
CA TRP A 352 -3.46 -29.60 4.82
C TRP A 352 -3.32 -30.45 3.56
N VAL A 353 -2.34 -31.37 3.50
CA VAL A 353 -2.15 -32.27 2.35
C VAL A 353 -3.40 -33.14 2.13
N HIS A 354 -3.95 -33.73 3.19
CA HIS A 354 -5.17 -34.52 3.13
C HIS A 354 -6.36 -33.69 2.62
N GLN A 355 -6.68 -32.57 3.28
CA GLN A 355 -7.82 -31.73 2.89
C GLN A 355 -7.68 -31.21 1.44
N ARG A 356 -6.47 -30.80 1.03
CA ARG A 356 -6.20 -30.36 -0.34
C ARG A 356 -6.37 -31.47 -1.36
N LYS A 357 -5.92 -32.69 -1.05
CA LYS A 357 -6.08 -33.86 -1.92
C LYS A 357 -7.57 -34.21 -2.07
N THR A 358 -8.33 -34.26 -0.98
CA THR A 358 -9.80 -34.46 -1.00
C THR A 358 -10.49 -33.42 -1.88
N ALA A 359 -10.19 -32.14 -1.63
CA ALA A 359 -10.76 -31.00 -2.33
C ALA A 359 -10.45 -30.96 -3.83
N SER A 360 -9.26 -31.37 -4.24
CA SER A 360 -8.84 -31.33 -5.65
C SER A 360 -9.73 -32.13 -6.60
N ASN A 361 -10.48 -33.12 -6.09
CA ASN A 361 -11.43 -33.92 -6.86
C ASN A 361 -12.65 -33.13 -7.37
N LEU A 362 -12.99 -32.00 -6.71
CA LEU A 362 -14.06 -31.08 -7.14
C LEU A 362 -13.64 -30.25 -8.35
N PHE A 363 -12.42 -29.73 -8.32
CA PHE A 363 -11.94 -28.74 -9.29
C PHE A 363 -11.34 -29.39 -10.55
N THR A 364 -11.80 -30.60 -10.89
CA THR A 364 -11.43 -31.26 -12.14
C THR A 364 -12.16 -30.61 -13.31
N MET A 365 -11.50 -30.50 -14.47
CA MET A 365 -12.08 -29.91 -15.69
C MET A 365 -13.41 -30.55 -16.09
N ARG A 366 -13.59 -31.84 -15.76
CA ARG A 366 -14.85 -32.55 -15.98
C ARG A 366 -16.00 -31.99 -15.13
N VAL A 367 -15.82 -31.86 -13.82
CA VAL A 367 -16.87 -31.34 -12.92
C VAL A 367 -17.18 -29.86 -13.22
N LEU A 368 -16.15 -29.07 -13.55
CA LEU A 368 -16.31 -27.67 -13.98
C LEU A 368 -17.23 -27.53 -15.20
N ARG A 369 -17.01 -28.36 -16.23
CA ARG A 369 -17.78 -28.35 -17.47
C ARG A 369 -19.15 -29.02 -17.34
N ASP A 370 -19.20 -30.21 -16.75
CA ASP A 370 -20.38 -31.08 -16.75
C ASP A 370 -21.48 -30.62 -15.76
N SER A 371 -21.14 -29.83 -14.73
CA SER A 371 -22.06 -29.39 -13.66
C SER A 371 -21.95 -27.89 -13.37
N MET A 372 -20.79 -27.42 -12.91
CA MET A 372 -20.66 -26.06 -12.36
C MET A 372 -20.98 -24.95 -13.37
N THR A 373 -20.67 -25.17 -14.67
CA THR A 373 -21.01 -24.25 -15.76
C THR A 373 -22.51 -23.96 -15.84
N ALA A 374 -23.35 -24.99 -15.70
CA ALA A 374 -24.80 -24.85 -15.82
C ALA A 374 -25.40 -24.08 -14.62
N THR A 375 -24.92 -24.35 -13.40
CA THR A 375 -25.30 -23.62 -12.19
C THR A 375 -24.95 -22.13 -12.30
N ILE A 376 -23.73 -21.80 -12.73
CA ILE A 376 -23.32 -20.40 -12.94
C ILE A 376 -24.22 -19.72 -13.98
N GLN A 377 -24.48 -20.37 -15.12
CA GLN A 377 -25.33 -19.82 -16.18
C GLN A 377 -26.77 -19.56 -15.70
N ARG A 378 -27.36 -20.49 -14.94
CA ARG A 378 -28.72 -20.35 -14.41
C ARG A 378 -28.81 -19.19 -13.40
N HIS A 379 -27.86 -19.05 -12.47
CA HIS A 379 -27.83 -17.86 -11.60
C HIS A 379 -27.52 -16.57 -12.36
N THR A 380 -26.73 -16.63 -13.44
CA THR A 380 -26.43 -15.47 -14.29
C THR A 380 -27.69 -15.01 -15.03
N ALA A 381 -28.62 -15.92 -15.36
CA ALA A 381 -29.94 -15.55 -15.90
C ALA A 381 -30.76 -14.76 -14.86
N VAL A 382 -30.85 -15.23 -13.61
CA VAL A 382 -31.54 -14.50 -12.51
C VAL A 382 -30.91 -13.12 -12.29
N LEU A 383 -29.57 -13.03 -12.29
CA LEU A 383 -28.86 -11.75 -12.19
C LEU A 383 -29.21 -10.81 -13.35
N ASN A 384 -29.27 -11.32 -14.59
CA ASN A 384 -29.71 -10.55 -15.76
C ASN A 384 -31.17 -10.06 -15.64
N ASP A 385 -32.06 -10.82 -15.00
CA ASP A 385 -33.45 -10.41 -14.80
C ASP A 385 -33.58 -9.32 -13.73
N ILE A 386 -32.74 -9.36 -12.68
CA ILE A 386 -32.59 -8.27 -11.70
C ILE A 386 -32.12 -6.99 -12.38
N LEU A 387 -31.02 -7.05 -13.16
CA LEU A 387 -30.51 -5.90 -13.91
C LEU A 387 -31.50 -5.41 -14.98
N GLY A 388 -32.24 -6.32 -15.61
CA GLY A 388 -33.30 -5.99 -16.57
C GLY A 388 -34.38 -5.13 -15.93
N ARG A 389 -34.91 -5.54 -14.78
CA ARG A 389 -35.88 -4.77 -14.01
C ARG A 389 -35.33 -3.40 -13.61
N ALA A 390 -34.12 -3.33 -13.06
CA ALA A 390 -33.51 -2.07 -12.66
C ALA A 390 -33.28 -1.10 -13.84
N SER A 391 -32.93 -1.63 -15.01
CA SER A 391 -32.81 -0.82 -16.24
C SER A 391 -34.16 -0.30 -16.75
N ASP A 392 -35.26 -1.01 -16.49
CA ASP A 392 -36.61 -0.59 -16.92
C ASP A 392 -37.24 0.41 -15.92
N THR A 393 -36.84 0.36 -14.64
CA THR A 393 -37.30 1.27 -13.59
C THR A 393 -36.40 2.49 -13.36
N GLY A 394 -35.13 2.45 -13.81
CA GLY A 394 -34.11 3.44 -13.47
C GLY A 394 -33.61 3.33 -12.02
N GLU A 395 -33.74 2.15 -11.40
CA GLU A 395 -33.33 1.89 -10.02
C GLU A 395 -31.80 1.87 -9.87
N ILE A 396 -31.30 2.49 -8.80
CA ILE A 396 -29.89 2.47 -8.43
C ILE A 396 -29.63 1.19 -7.63
N LEU A 397 -28.70 0.36 -8.09
CA LEU A 397 -28.31 -0.88 -7.42
C LEU A 397 -26.95 -0.74 -6.72
N ASP A 398 -26.77 -1.39 -5.57
CA ASP A 398 -25.44 -1.69 -5.04
C ASP A 398 -24.91 -2.97 -5.71
N LEU A 399 -24.05 -2.79 -6.71
CA LEU A 399 -23.47 -3.89 -7.48
C LEU A 399 -22.58 -4.79 -6.61
N PHE A 400 -21.90 -4.24 -5.60
CA PHE A 400 -21.04 -5.03 -4.72
C PHE A 400 -21.89 -5.97 -3.85
N ASN A 401 -22.97 -5.48 -3.24
CA ASN A 401 -23.89 -6.33 -2.48
C ASN A 401 -24.54 -7.41 -3.37
N LEU A 402 -25.02 -7.01 -4.56
CA LEU A 402 -25.65 -7.93 -5.51
C LEU A 402 -24.70 -9.04 -5.98
N LEU A 403 -23.43 -8.72 -6.26
CA LEU A 403 -22.43 -9.71 -6.64
C LEU A 403 -22.06 -10.67 -5.50
N ASN A 404 -21.98 -10.21 -4.25
CA ASN A 404 -21.80 -11.10 -3.09
C ASN A 404 -22.98 -12.05 -2.87
N ARG A 405 -24.20 -11.59 -3.17
CA ARG A 405 -25.42 -12.41 -3.12
C ARG A 405 -25.52 -13.41 -4.28
N PHE A 406 -24.97 -13.06 -5.44
CA PHE A 406 -24.83 -13.97 -6.57
C PHE A 406 -23.82 -15.09 -6.27
N THR A 407 -22.60 -14.75 -5.83
CA THR A 407 -21.55 -15.75 -5.63
C THR A 407 -21.81 -16.66 -4.44
N ILE A 408 -22.44 -16.17 -3.36
CA ILE A 408 -22.85 -17.05 -2.25
C ILE A 408 -23.89 -18.07 -2.74
N GLU A 409 -24.87 -17.66 -3.55
CA GLU A 409 -25.91 -18.56 -4.06
C GLU A 409 -25.32 -19.60 -5.03
N ALA A 410 -24.55 -19.14 -6.02
CA ALA A 410 -23.91 -20.02 -6.99
C ALA A 410 -22.94 -21.00 -6.34
N PHE A 411 -22.12 -20.53 -5.40
CA PHE A 411 -21.15 -21.38 -4.72
C PHE A 411 -21.79 -22.28 -3.64
N ALA A 412 -22.91 -21.88 -3.01
CA ALA A 412 -23.64 -22.76 -2.10
C ALA A 412 -24.21 -23.99 -2.82
N GLU A 413 -24.71 -23.80 -4.03
CA GLU A 413 -25.23 -24.88 -4.86
C GLU A 413 -24.09 -25.75 -5.42
N ILE A 414 -23.09 -25.15 -6.08
CA ILE A 414 -21.90 -25.86 -6.60
C ILE A 414 -21.17 -26.64 -5.50
N GLY A 415 -21.05 -26.00 -4.33
CA GLY A 415 -20.28 -26.51 -3.22
C GLY A 415 -21.03 -27.54 -2.37
N PHE A 416 -22.33 -27.37 -2.15
CA PHE A 416 -23.06 -28.12 -1.12
C PHE A 416 -24.42 -28.67 -1.58
N GLY A 417 -24.85 -28.44 -2.83
CA GLY A 417 -26.17 -28.85 -3.32
C GLY A 417 -27.34 -28.09 -2.67
N VAL A 418 -27.08 -26.91 -2.09
CA VAL A 418 -28.06 -26.12 -1.32
C VAL A 418 -28.27 -24.75 -1.95
N HIS A 419 -29.51 -24.47 -2.34
CA HIS A 419 -29.97 -23.11 -2.62
C HIS A 419 -30.16 -22.34 -1.30
N MET A 420 -29.67 -21.11 -1.21
CA MET A 420 -29.83 -20.24 -0.04
C MET A 420 -30.95 -19.20 -0.22
N GLY A 421 -31.44 -18.96 -1.44
CA GLY A 421 -32.41 -17.91 -1.74
C GLY A 421 -31.87 -16.48 -1.55
N CYS A 422 -30.54 -16.31 -1.49
CA CYS A 422 -29.87 -15.04 -1.25
C CYS A 422 -29.95 -14.08 -2.44
N LEU A 423 -30.04 -14.58 -3.68
CA LEU A 423 -29.99 -13.73 -4.87
C LEU A 423 -31.26 -12.88 -5.09
N ASP A 424 -32.45 -13.35 -4.70
CA ASP A 424 -33.73 -12.62 -4.86
C ASP A 424 -34.26 -11.96 -3.57
N ALA A 425 -33.60 -12.14 -2.43
CA ALA A 425 -34.01 -11.55 -1.15
C ALA A 425 -34.07 -10.01 -1.16
N ALA A 426 -35.00 -9.39 -0.41
CA ALA A 426 -34.99 -7.93 -0.25
C ALA A 426 -33.81 -7.45 0.62
N GLU A 427 -33.39 -8.27 1.58
CA GLU A 427 -32.32 -7.94 2.53
C GLU A 427 -31.17 -8.94 2.49
N GLU A 428 -29.97 -8.45 2.81
CA GLU A 428 -28.78 -9.27 3.03
C GLU A 428 -28.94 -10.18 4.25
N HIS A 429 -28.71 -11.48 4.03
CA HIS A 429 -28.90 -12.56 5.00
C HIS A 429 -28.05 -12.37 6.28
N PRO A 430 -28.55 -12.66 7.50
CA PRO A 430 -27.81 -12.46 8.75
C PRO A 430 -26.42 -13.11 8.79
N PHE A 431 -26.28 -14.29 8.17
CA PHE A 431 -25.00 -14.97 7.95
C PHE A 431 -23.97 -14.05 7.28
N GLN A 432 -24.32 -13.40 6.17
CA GLN A 432 -23.40 -12.55 5.39
C GLN A 432 -22.87 -11.40 6.25
N LYS A 433 -23.77 -10.68 6.93
CA LYS A 433 -23.42 -9.61 7.87
C LYS A 433 -22.51 -10.07 9.00
N ALA A 434 -22.73 -11.28 9.54
CA ALA A 434 -21.89 -11.87 10.57
C ALA A 434 -20.51 -12.29 10.03
N PHE A 435 -20.48 -12.91 8.84
CA PHE A 435 -19.29 -13.41 8.17
C PHE A 435 -18.32 -12.27 7.81
N ASP A 436 -18.86 -11.20 7.24
CA ASP A 436 -18.11 -10.01 6.85
C ASP A 436 -17.56 -9.27 8.08
N ARG A 437 -18.32 -9.20 9.19
CA ARG A 437 -17.79 -8.68 10.47
C ARG A 437 -16.72 -9.58 11.06
N ALA A 438 -16.88 -10.89 10.98
CA ALA A 438 -15.92 -11.85 11.49
C ALA A 438 -14.56 -11.70 10.79
N GLN A 439 -14.53 -11.60 9.45
CA GLN A 439 -13.29 -11.37 8.70
C GLN A 439 -12.58 -10.07 9.12
N ARG A 440 -13.31 -8.95 9.22
CA ARG A 440 -12.73 -7.67 9.73
C ARG A 440 -12.13 -7.86 11.12
N ALA A 441 -12.85 -8.52 12.02
CA ALA A 441 -12.38 -8.79 13.39
C ALA A 441 -11.10 -9.65 13.41
N LEU A 442 -11.00 -10.66 12.54
CA LEU A 442 -9.81 -11.50 12.44
C LEU A 442 -8.60 -10.75 11.86
N LEU A 443 -8.79 -9.91 10.83
CA LEU A 443 -7.68 -9.09 10.32
C LEU A 443 -7.10 -8.19 11.42
N LEU A 444 -7.95 -7.60 12.28
CA LEU A 444 -7.51 -6.77 13.39
C LEU A 444 -6.59 -7.51 14.39
N ARG A 445 -6.53 -8.85 14.40
CA ARG A 445 -5.61 -9.64 15.25
C ARG A 445 -4.17 -9.67 14.73
N PHE A 446 -3.95 -9.43 13.43
CA PHE A 446 -2.61 -9.38 12.81
C PHE A 446 -1.90 -8.03 13.02
N ILE A 447 -2.65 -7.01 13.43
CA ILE A 447 -2.16 -5.63 13.64
C ILE A 447 -2.36 -5.14 15.08
N ARG A 448 -2.78 -6.03 15.99
CA ARG A 448 -2.94 -5.76 17.42
C ARG A 448 -2.17 -6.78 18.24
N PRO A 449 -1.63 -6.40 19.41
CA PRO A 449 -0.89 -7.33 20.26
C PRO A 449 -1.74 -8.53 20.67
N SER A 450 -1.16 -9.72 20.69
CA SER A 450 -1.90 -10.96 21.02
C SER A 450 -2.59 -10.94 22.39
N TRP A 451 -2.00 -10.27 23.38
CA TRP A 451 -2.61 -10.11 24.71
C TRP A 451 -3.88 -9.26 24.66
N PHE A 452 -3.94 -8.22 23.81
CA PHE A 452 -5.04 -7.26 23.77
C PHE A 452 -6.33 -7.92 23.30
N TRP A 453 -6.28 -8.60 22.16
CA TRP A 453 -7.47 -9.30 21.63
C TRP A 453 -7.84 -10.51 22.49
N LYS A 454 -6.86 -11.26 23.03
CA LYS A 454 -7.15 -12.38 23.96
C LYS A 454 -7.86 -11.89 25.23
N THR A 455 -7.50 -10.72 25.79
CA THR A 455 -8.23 -10.12 26.92
C THR A 455 -9.64 -9.65 26.52
N GLN A 456 -9.83 -9.02 25.36
CA GLN A 456 -11.16 -8.65 24.87
C GLN A 456 -12.07 -9.86 24.67
N LYS A 457 -11.52 -10.97 24.14
CA LYS A 457 -12.20 -12.26 23.96
C LYS A 457 -12.60 -12.88 25.30
N TRP A 458 -11.68 -12.93 26.27
CA TRP A 458 -11.94 -13.45 27.61
C TRP A 458 -13.05 -12.67 28.35
N LEU A 459 -13.02 -11.34 28.26
CA LEU A 459 -14.05 -10.46 28.85
C LEU A 459 -15.36 -10.39 28.04
N LYS A 460 -15.41 -10.98 26.82
CA LYS A 460 -16.52 -10.88 25.87
C LYS A 460 -16.92 -9.44 25.50
N VAL A 461 -15.95 -8.52 25.39
CA VAL A 461 -16.18 -7.09 25.11
C VAL A 461 -15.60 -6.64 23.76
N GLY A 462 -16.13 -5.53 23.24
CA GLY A 462 -15.63 -4.90 22.02
C GLY A 462 -15.75 -5.80 20.78
N VAL A 463 -14.77 -5.69 19.88
CA VAL A 463 -14.72 -6.44 18.61
C VAL A 463 -14.77 -7.95 18.84
N GLU A 464 -14.03 -8.45 19.82
CA GLU A 464 -13.94 -9.88 20.13
C GLU A 464 -15.21 -10.44 20.79
N GLY A 465 -15.92 -9.61 21.57
CA GLY A 465 -17.25 -9.95 22.09
C GLY A 465 -18.32 -9.98 20.99
N GLN A 466 -18.20 -9.12 19.97
CA GLN A 466 -19.08 -9.17 18.80
C GLN A 466 -18.74 -10.38 17.91
N LEU A 467 -17.46 -10.67 17.69
CA LEU A 467 -17.00 -11.84 16.94
C LEU A 467 -17.58 -13.14 17.51
N GLN A 468 -17.63 -13.32 18.84
CA GLN A 468 -18.27 -14.51 19.44
C GLN A 468 -19.73 -14.70 19.00
N ARG A 469 -20.53 -13.62 19.03
CA ARG A 469 -21.93 -13.64 18.55
C ARG A 469 -22.02 -13.89 17.04
N ASP A 470 -21.10 -13.33 16.27
CA ASP A 470 -21.05 -13.54 14.82
C ASP A 470 -20.70 -15.00 14.48
N ILE A 471 -19.77 -15.63 15.22
CA ILE A 471 -19.45 -17.05 15.12
C ILE A 471 -20.63 -17.94 15.52
N GLU A 472 -21.43 -17.57 16.53
CA GLU A 472 -22.65 -18.29 16.89
C GLU A 472 -23.65 -18.33 15.71
N VAL A 473 -23.92 -17.18 15.08
CA VAL A 473 -24.80 -17.10 13.88
C VAL A 473 -24.24 -17.92 12.71
N ILE A 474 -22.94 -17.82 12.45
CA ILE A 474 -22.24 -18.57 11.39
C ILE A 474 -22.35 -20.07 11.63
N ASN A 475 -22.15 -20.53 12.87
CA ASN A 475 -22.25 -21.93 13.23
C ASN A 475 -23.67 -22.46 13.01
N THR A 476 -24.70 -21.75 13.44
CA THR A 476 -26.10 -22.16 13.23
C THR A 476 -26.41 -22.33 11.73
N THR A 477 -26.16 -21.31 10.91
CA THR A 477 -26.45 -21.40 9.47
C THR A 477 -25.62 -22.48 8.76
N VAL A 478 -24.34 -22.65 9.12
CA VAL A 478 -23.49 -23.66 8.48
C VAL A 478 -23.87 -25.08 8.89
N LEU A 479 -24.23 -25.31 10.14
CA LEU A 479 -24.70 -26.62 10.59
C LEU A 479 -26.04 -26.98 9.92
N GLU A 480 -26.95 -26.02 9.72
CA GLU A 480 -28.17 -26.26 8.92
C GLU A 480 -27.86 -26.66 7.45
N ILE A 481 -26.82 -26.09 6.83
CA ILE A 481 -26.38 -26.46 5.48
C ILE A 481 -25.84 -27.91 5.48
N VAL A 482 -24.99 -28.24 6.47
CA VAL A 482 -24.44 -29.59 6.64
C VAL A 482 -25.56 -30.61 6.88
N GLU A 483 -26.54 -30.31 7.72
CA GLU A 483 -27.71 -31.15 7.97
C GLU A 483 -28.56 -31.36 6.71
N LYS A 484 -28.81 -30.31 5.92
CA LYS A 484 -29.55 -30.42 4.64
C LYS A 484 -28.82 -31.31 3.63
N ALA A 485 -27.51 -31.14 3.46
CA ALA A 485 -26.69 -31.97 2.57
C ALA A 485 -26.67 -33.45 3.03
N LEU A 486 -26.53 -33.70 4.34
CA LEU A 486 -26.61 -35.04 4.92
C LEU A 486 -28.00 -35.70 4.74
N ALA A 487 -29.07 -34.92 4.87
CA ALA A 487 -30.44 -35.40 4.69
C ALA A 487 -30.75 -35.76 3.22
N GLN A 488 -30.30 -34.92 2.26
CA GLN A 488 -30.42 -35.22 0.82
C GLN A 488 -29.73 -36.54 0.48
N ARG A 489 -28.51 -36.78 0.98
CA ARG A 489 -27.79 -38.07 0.80
C ARG A 489 -28.54 -39.25 1.40
N SER A 490 -29.13 -39.07 2.58
CA SER A 490 -29.84 -40.15 3.31
C SER A 490 -31.18 -40.53 2.69
N GLY A 491 -31.84 -39.61 1.98
CA GLY A 491 -33.08 -39.88 1.23
C GLY A 491 -32.87 -40.65 -0.08
N VAL A 492 -31.65 -40.71 -0.61
CA VAL A 492 -31.32 -41.38 -1.89
C VAL A 492 -30.66 -42.74 -1.63
N ILE A 493 -31.44 -43.69 -1.10
CA ILE A 493 -31.04 -45.11 -1.01
C ILE A 493 -31.40 -45.85 -2.32
N ASP A 494 -31.06 -45.26 -3.47
CA ASP A 494 -31.14 -45.97 -4.75
C ASP A 494 -29.79 -45.89 -5.48
N LYS A 495 -29.02 -46.98 -5.38
CA LYS A 495 -27.62 -47.09 -5.83
C LYS A 495 -27.50 -47.27 -7.36
N THR A 496 -28.45 -46.78 -8.14
CA THR A 496 -28.59 -47.09 -9.58
C THR A 496 -28.14 -45.96 -10.50
N ASN A 497 -28.13 -44.69 -10.06
CA ASN A 497 -27.69 -43.56 -10.89
C ASN A 497 -26.21 -43.18 -10.67
N LYS A 498 -25.32 -43.72 -11.52
CA LYS A 498 -23.87 -43.40 -11.61
C LYS A 498 -23.57 -41.99 -12.17
N GLY A 499 -24.47 -41.02 -12.00
CA GLY A 499 -24.41 -39.67 -12.57
C GLY A 499 -24.72 -38.55 -11.57
N GLN A 500 -24.75 -38.83 -10.27
CA GLN A 500 -25.04 -37.84 -9.24
C GLN A 500 -23.87 -36.83 -9.11
N GLU A 501 -24.20 -35.54 -9.06
CA GLU A 501 -23.23 -34.46 -8.87
C GLU A 501 -22.53 -34.61 -7.51
N ARG A 502 -21.20 -34.44 -7.49
CA ARG A 502 -20.41 -34.61 -6.27
C ARG A 502 -20.16 -33.26 -5.61
N ASP A 503 -20.89 -32.98 -4.54
CA ASP A 503 -20.66 -31.80 -3.70
C ASP A 503 -19.46 -31.99 -2.74
N ILE A 504 -19.04 -30.90 -2.09
CA ILE A 504 -17.93 -30.85 -1.13
C ILE A 504 -18.21 -31.75 0.07
N VAL A 505 -19.40 -31.67 0.66
CA VAL A 505 -19.75 -32.41 1.88
C VAL A 505 -19.71 -33.90 1.59
N SER A 506 -20.33 -34.35 0.48
CA SER A 506 -20.29 -35.74 0.02
C SER A 506 -18.86 -36.24 -0.19
N LEU A 507 -17.96 -35.47 -0.81
CA LEU A 507 -16.57 -35.91 -1.03
C LEU A 507 -15.74 -36.01 0.25
N PHE A 508 -15.93 -35.09 1.21
CA PHE A 508 -15.25 -35.17 2.50
C PHE A 508 -15.81 -36.32 3.35
N LEU A 509 -17.12 -36.59 3.29
CA LEU A 509 -17.75 -37.75 3.91
C LEU A 509 -17.29 -39.09 3.30
N ASP A 510 -17.24 -39.18 1.97
CA ASP A 510 -16.82 -40.39 1.24
C ASP A 510 -15.35 -40.71 1.53
N ASN A 511 -14.47 -39.70 1.62
CA ASN A 511 -13.07 -39.93 1.94
C ASN A 511 -12.92 -40.46 3.38
N VAL A 512 -13.59 -39.85 4.36
CA VAL A 512 -13.60 -40.32 5.76
C VAL A 512 -14.18 -41.74 5.88
N ALA A 513 -15.20 -42.09 5.09
CA ALA A 513 -15.73 -43.45 5.03
C ALA A 513 -14.79 -44.46 4.33
N SER A 514 -13.86 -43.99 3.50
CA SER A 514 -12.91 -44.83 2.74
C SER A 514 -11.58 -45.07 3.47
N SER A 515 -11.21 -44.20 4.42
CA SER A 515 -10.07 -44.40 5.33
C SER A 515 -10.47 -45.38 6.45
N SER A 516 -10.36 -46.67 6.18
CA SER A 516 -10.82 -47.75 7.06
C SER A 516 -9.96 -47.91 8.32
N ASP A 517 -10.51 -47.55 9.49
CA ASP A 517 -10.41 -48.39 10.71
C ASP A 517 -11.40 -48.01 11.84
N THR A 518 -12.68 -47.80 11.53
CA THR A 518 -13.81 -48.02 12.46
C THR A 518 -15.15 -47.86 11.75
N SER A 519 -15.96 -48.92 11.73
CA SER A 519 -17.41 -48.74 11.66
C SER A 519 -17.85 -47.88 12.86
N GLU A 520 -18.72 -46.90 12.62
CA GLU A 520 -19.31 -45.97 13.61
C GLU A 520 -18.49 -44.74 14.06
N GLN A 521 -17.45 -44.30 13.36
CA GLN A 521 -17.02 -42.90 13.51
C GLN A 521 -18.06 -41.95 12.91
N LYS A 522 -18.96 -41.47 13.77
CA LYS A 522 -19.86 -40.34 13.51
C LYS A 522 -19.00 -39.11 13.18
N VAL A 523 -19.02 -38.70 11.91
CA VAL A 523 -18.23 -37.56 11.43
C VAL A 523 -18.56 -36.33 12.28
N ASP A 524 -17.53 -35.69 12.85
CA ASP A 524 -17.69 -34.52 13.69
C ASP A 524 -18.37 -33.39 12.88
N PRO A 525 -19.57 -32.91 13.27
CA PRO A 525 -20.23 -31.80 12.60
C PRO A 525 -19.36 -30.53 12.57
N MET A 526 -18.48 -30.33 13.55
CA MET A 526 -17.55 -29.20 13.57
C MET A 526 -16.48 -29.30 12.48
N TYR A 527 -16.00 -30.51 12.16
CA TYR A 527 -15.09 -30.71 11.04
C TYR A 527 -15.75 -30.35 9.70
N LEU A 528 -16.99 -30.80 9.47
CA LEU A 528 -17.74 -30.43 8.26
C LEU A 528 -18.05 -28.94 8.22
N ARG A 529 -18.44 -28.33 9.34
CA ARG A 529 -18.61 -26.87 9.47
C ARG A 529 -17.34 -26.13 9.08
N ASP A 530 -16.17 -26.56 9.55
CA ASP A 530 -14.89 -25.92 9.23
C ASP A 530 -14.57 -26.01 7.74
N ILE A 531 -14.79 -27.19 7.12
CA ILE A 531 -14.66 -27.37 5.68
C ILE A 531 -15.61 -26.43 4.91
N VAL A 532 -16.91 -26.43 5.24
CA VAL A 532 -17.92 -25.59 4.59
C VAL A 532 -17.59 -24.09 4.70
N VAL A 533 -17.21 -23.60 5.89
CA VAL A 533 -16.80 -22.21 6.10
C VAL A 533 -15.58 -21.83 5.25
N ASN A 534 -14.59 -22.72 5.16
CA ASN A 534 -13.38 -22.47 4.37
C ASN A 534 -13.69 -22.43 2.87
N PHE A 535 -14.62 -23.26 2.38
CA PHE A 535 -15.03 -23.18 0.98
C PHE A 535 -15.92 -21.97 0.68
N LEU A 536 -16.82 -21.58 1.60
CA LEU A 536 -17.65 -20.38 1.46
C LEU A 536 -16.80 -19.10 1.30
N ILE A 537 -15.80 -18.85 2.16
CA ILE A 537 -14.93 -17.67 2.01
C ILE A 537 -14.12 -17.71 0.70
N ALA A 538 -13.70 -18.91 0.26
CA ALA A 538 -12.94 -19.06 -0.97
C ALA A 538 -13.77 -18.71 -2.21
N GLY A 539 -15.01 -19.23 -2.30
CA GLY A 539 -15.87 -19.08 -3.47
C GLY A 539 -16.69 -17.79 -3.51
N ARG A 540 -17.29 -17.38 -2.39
CA ARG A 540 -18.16 -16.19 -2.33
C ARG A 540 -17.37 -14.91 -2.55
N ASP A 541 -16.49 -14.63 -1.60
CA ASP A 541 -15.96 -13.27 -1.43
C ASP A 541 -14.93 -12.96 -2.52
N THR A 542 -14.07 -13.93 -2.86
CA THR A 542 -12.96 -13.66 -3.79
C THR A 542 -13.45 -13.34 -5.22
N THR A 543 -14.47 -14.07 -5.71
CA THR A 543 -15.07 -13.83 -7.04
C THR A 543 -15.93 -12.56 -7.05
N ALA A 544 -16.75 -12.31 -6.02
CA ALA A 544 -17.61 -11.13 -5.97
C ALA A 544 -16.80 -9.83 -5.94
N GLN A 545 -15.71 -9.81 -5.16
CA GLN A 545 -14.79 -8.69 -5.10
C GLN A 545 -14.08 -8.47 -6.43
N ALA A 546 -13.57 -9.53 -7.06
CA ALA A 546 -12.91 -9.44 -8.36
C ALA A 546 -13.85 -8.88 -9.44
N LEU A 547 -15.12 -9.33 -9.48
CA LEU A 547 -16.15 -8.78 -10.38
C LEU A 547 -16.48 -7.31 -10.07
N SER A 548 -16.59 -6.94 -8.80
CA SER A 548 -16.89 -5.57 -8.39
C SER A 548 -15.78 -4.60 -8.79
N TRP A 549 -14.52 -4.98 -8.54
CA TRP A 549 -13.34 -4.23 -9.00
C TRP A 549 -13.22 -4.22 -10.53
N PHE A 550 -13.65 -5.27 -11.22
CA PHE A 550 -13.66 -5.33 -12.68
C PHE A 550 -14.64 -4.32 -13.27
N PHE A 551 -15.90 -4.30 -12.81
CA PHE A 551 -16.89 -3.32 -13.29
C PHE A 551 -16.51 -1.88 -12.91
N PHE A 552 -15.92 -1.67 -11.73
CA PHE A 552 -15.33 -0.37 -11.40
C PHE A 552 -14.22 0.04 -12.38
N ASN A 553 -13.25 -0.84 -12.65
CA ASN A 553 -12.17 -0.58 -13.61
C ASN A 553 -12.71 -0.28 -15.02
N LEU A 554 -13.77 -0.98 -15.48
CA LEU A 554 -14.42 -0.70 -16.76
C LEU A 554 -15.08 0.68 -16.80
N SER A 555 -15.76 1.10 -15.72
CA SER A 555 -16.36 2.44 -15.65
C SER A 555 -15.34 3.57 -15.83
N GLN A 556 -14.09 3.34 -15.39
CA GLN A 556 -12.98 4.27 -15.56
C GLN A 556 -12.24 4.09 -16.91
N ASN A 557 -12.53 3.02 -17.67
CA ASN A 557 -11.86 2.68 -18.92
C ASN A 557 -12.86 2.22 -20.01
N PRO A 558 -13.71 3.12 -20.55
CA PRO A 558 -14.76 2.74 -21.52
C PRO A 558 -14.23 2.08 -22.80
N HIS A 559 -12.97 2.36 -23.18
CA HIS A 559 -12.31 1.72 -24.32
C HIS A 559 -12.11 0.21 -24.12
N VAL A 560 -11.84 -0.23 -22.88
CA VAL A 560 -11.72 -1.66 -22.53
C VAL A 560 -13.08 -2.32 -22.61
N GLU A 561 -14.14 -1.68 -22.10
CA GLU A 561 -15.50 -2.21 -22.21
C GLU A 561 -15.92 -2.38 -23.68
N ALA A 562 -15.66 -1.37 -24.52
CA ALA A 562 -15.93 -1.43 -25.97
C ALA A 562 -15.16 -2.57 -26.67
N ALA A 563 -13.88 -2.78 -26.32
CA ALA A 563 -13.08 -3.89 -26.85
C ALA A 563 -13.59 -5.27 -26.40
N ILE A 564 -14.01 -5.42 -25.13
CA ILE A 564 -14.63 -6.65 -24.63
C ILE A 564 -15.97 -6.92 -25.32
N ARG A 565 -16.83 -5.91 -25.49
CA ARG A 565 -18.09 -6.04 -26.23
C ARG A 565 -17.87 -6.48 -27.66
N LYS A 566 -16.89 -5.88 -28.35
CA LYS A 566 -16.48 -6.28 -29.70
C LYS A 566 -16.04 -7.74 -29.73
N GLU A 567 -15.16 -8.17 -28.81
CA GLU A 567 -14.72 -9.56 -28.73
C GLU A 567 -15.88 -10.54 -28.48
N ILE A 568 -16.85 -10.16 -27.64
CA ILE A 568 -18.07 -10.94 -27.37
C ILE A 568 -18.91 -11.11 -28.64
N ILE A 569 -19.12 -10.05 -29.42
CA ILE A 569 -19.90 -10.08 -30.67
C ILE A 569 -19.18 -10.91 -31.76
N GLU A 570 -17.86 -10.78 -31.87
CA GLU A 570 -17.07 -11.46 -32.91
C GLU A 570 -16.92 -12.98 -32.68
N LYS A 571 -16.97 -13.44 -31.41
CA LYS A 571 -16.62 -14.82 -31.04
C LYS A 571 -17.77 -15.67 -30.52
N LEU A 572 -18.86 -15.07 -30.04
CA LEU A 572 -19.99 -15.81 -29.47
C LEU A 572 -21.20 -15.69 -30.40
N SER A 573 -21.75 -16.84 -30.80
CA SER A 573 -23.03 -16.85 -31.51
C SER A 573 -24.18 -16.46 -30.58
N GLU A 574 -25.31 -15.97 -31.12
CA GLU A 574 -26.46 -15.48 -30.31
C GLU A 574 -27.19 -16.57 -29.50
N ALA A 575 -26.80 -17.86 -29.62
CA ALA A 575 -27.44 -18.95 -28.91
C ALA A 575 -27.13 -18.91 -27.39
N ASN A 576 -28.18 -18.95 -26.56
CA ASN A 576 -28.13 -18.68 -25.11
C ASN A 576 -27.37 -19.71 -24.23
N ALA A 577 -26.60 -20.64 -24.82
CA ALA A 577 -25.83 -21.66 -24.11
C ALA A 577 -24.34 -21.56 -24.49
N LYS A 578 -23.63 -20.59 -23.90
CA LYS A 578 -22.22 -20.32 -24.16
C LYS A 578 -21.35 -21.41 -23.53
N THR A 579 -20.82 -22.31 -24.36
CA THR A 579 -19.99 -23.45 -23.92
C THR A 579 -18.70 -22.98 -23.23
N MET A 580 -18.08 -23.84 -22.43
CA MET A 580 -16.80 -23.54 -21.79
C MET A 580 -15.71 -23.26 -22.85
N GLU A 581 -15.79 -23.97 -23.98
CA GLU A 581 -14.94 -23.85 -25.15
C GLU A 581 -15.06 -22.46 -25.82
N GLU A 582 -16.27 -21.94 -26.01
CA GLU A 582 -16.51 -20.58 -26.55
C GLU A 582 -16.02 -19.49 -25.57
N ILE A 583 -16.34 -19.63 -24.28
CA ILE A 583 -15.92 -18.68 -23.23
C ILE A 583 -14.38 -18.61 -23.11
N ASN A 584 -13.67 -19.71 -23.37
CA ASN A 584 -12.22 -19.74 -23.39
C ASN A 584 -11.59 -18.99 -24.58
N GLN A 585 -12.35 -18.66 -25.64
CA GLN A 585 -11.86 -17.86 -26.77
C GLN A 585 -11.83 -16.35 -26.49
N LEU A 586 -12.40 -15.90 -25.37
CA LEU A 586 -12.45 -14.51 -24.95
C LEU A 586 -11.12 -14.13 -24.26
N VAL A 587 -10.15 -13.78 -25.10
CA VAL A 587 -8.73 -13.56 -24.77
C VAL A 587 -8.54 -12.17 -24.18
N TYR A 588 -9.19 -11.15 -24.74
CA TYR A 588 -9.12 -9.77 -24.25
C TYR A 588 -9.91 -9.61 -22.94
N LEU A 589 -11.05 -10.28 -22.80
CA LEU A 589 -11.75 -10.38 -21.51
C LEU A 589 -10.87 -11.05 -20.44
N GLU A 590 -10.18 -12.14 -20.76
CA GLU A 590 -9.27 -12.78 -19.79
C GLU A 590 -8.11 -11.87 -19.39
N ALA A 591 -7.57 -11.10 -20.33
CA ALA A 591 -6.54 -10.10 -20.08
C ALA A 591 -7.04 -9.00 -19.12
N ALA A 592 -8.27 -8.49 -19.31
CA ALA A 592 -8.87 -7.49 -18.43
C ALA A 592 -9.21 -8.03 -17.02
N LEU A 593 -9.63 -9.29 -16.91
CA LEU A 593 -9.82 -9.98 -15.63
C LEU A 593 -8.50 -10.21 -14.88
N LYS A 594 -7.45 -10.65 -15.59
CA LYS A 594 -6.09 -10.78 -15.04
C LYS A 594 -5.54 -9.44 -14.56
N GLU A 595 -5.76 -8.38 -15.33
CA GLU A 595 -5.34 -7.02 -14.98
C GLU A 595 -6.09 -6.49 -13.75
N THR A 596 -7.39 -6.78 -13.62
CA THR A 596 -8.16 -6.47 -12.41
C THR A 596 -7.61 -7.22 -11.21
N LEU A 597 -7.39 -8.53 -11.32
CA LEU A 597 -6.82 -9.35 -10.24
C LEU A 597 -5.37 -8.96 -9.89
N ARG A 598 -4.63 -8.33 -10.81
CA ARG A 598 -3.29 -7.79 -10.54
C ARG A 598 -3.39 -6.56 -9.65
N LEU A 599 -4.19 -5.57 -10.03
CA LEU A 599 -4.32 -4.33 -9.26
C LEU A 599 -5.13 -4.52 -7.97
N HIS A 600 -6.18 -5.33 -8.01
CA HIS A 600 -7.11 -5.56 -6.90
C HIS A 600 -7.17 -7.06 -6.55
N PRO A 601 -6.07 -7.66 -6.06
CA PRO A 601 -6.05 -9.06 -5.68
C PRO A 601 -6.94 -9.29 -4.46
N SER A 602 -7.90 -10.22 -4.58
CA SER A 602 -8.87 -10.50 -3.50
C SER A 602 -8.22 -10.95 -2.19
N VAL A 603 -6.98 -11.44 -2.22
CA VAL A 603 -6.11 -11.60 -1.04
C VAL A 603 -4.91 -10.66 -1.19
N PRO A 604 -4.90 -9.48 -0.54
CA PRO A 604 -3.91 -8.44 -0.80
C PRO A 604 -2.54 -8.69 -0.16
N ILE A 605 -2.48 -9.51 0.90
CA ILE A 605 -1.25 -9.87 1.61
C ILE A 605 -1.36 -11.30 2.14
N GLU A 606 -0.33 -12.12 1.96
CA GLU A 606 -0.29 -13.53 2.39
C GLU A 606 0.89 -13.72 3.38
N PRO A 607 0.63 -13.88 4.69
CA PRO A 607 1.69 -14.11 5.67
C PRO A 607 2.14 -15.58 5.71
N LYS A 608 3.41 -15.79 6.06
CA LYS A 608 4.05 -17.07 6.41
C LYS A 608 4.92 -16.89 7.64
N HIS A 609 5.12 -17.95 8.41
CA HIS A 609 6.00 -17.99 9.55
C HIS A 609 7.33 -18.64 9.18
N THR A 610 8.44 -18.16 9.72
CA THR A 610 9.80 -18.65 9.43
C THR A 610 10.23 -19.64 10.51
N LEU A 611 10.39 -20.93 10.18
CA LEU A 611 10.74 -21.96 11.18
C LEU A 611 12.22 -21.92 11.59
N HIS A 612 13.10 -21.78 10.61
CA HIS A 612 14.55 -21.72 10.75
C HIS A 612 15.10 -20.51 10.00
N ASP A 613 16.24 -20.00 10.45
CA ASP A 613 16.94 -18.88 9.80
C ASP A 613 17.09 -19.13 8.31
N ALA A 614 16.65 -18.16 7.50
CA ALA A 614 16.63 -18.24 6.06
C ALA A 614 17.41 -17.09 5.44
N THR A 615 17.96 -17.34 4.26
CA THR A 615 18.45 -16.29 3.36
C THR A 615 17.71 -16.45 2.04
N LEU A 616 17.08 -15.38 1.55
CA LEU A 616 16.43 -15.37 0.24
C LEU A 616 17.46 -15.26 -0.89
N SER A 617 17.04 -15.51 -2.13
CA SER A 617 17.89 -15.45 -3.32
C SER A 617 18.50 -14.07 -3.61
N ASP A 618 17.94 -13.00 -3.03
CA ASP A 618 18.47 -11.63 -3.09
C ASP A 618 19.45 -11.29 -1.94
N GLY A 619 19.74 -12.25 -1.04
CA GLY A 619 20.63 -12.06 0.11
C GLY A 619 19.93 -11.57 1.39
N THR A 620 18.62 -11.35 1.36
CA THR A 620 17.81 -10.96 2.53
C THR A 620 17.85 -12.04 3.61
N PHE A 621 18.38 -11.72 4.79
CA PHE A 621 18.36 -12.62 5.95
C PHE A 621 17.04 -12.49 6.73
N ILE A 622 16.43 -13.62 7.07
CA ILE A 622 15.15 -13.69 7.79
C ILE A 622 15.32 -14.63 8.98
N PRO A 623 15.38 -14.11 10.22
CA PRO A 623 15.58 -14.93 11.40
C PRO A 623 14.33 -15.75 11.75
N ALA A 624 14.56 -16.94 12.31
CA ALA A 624 13.54 -17.85 12.83
C ALA A 624 12.58 -17.14 13.80
N GLY A 625 11.31 -17.54 13.77
CA GLY A 625 10.25 -16.90 14.56
C GLY A 625 9.62 -15.67 13.88
N SER A 626 10.27 -15.08 12.87
CA SER A 626 9.72 -13.96 12.09
C SER A 626 8.53 -14.37 11.21
N THR A 627 7.74 -13.38 10.82
CA THR A 627 6.73 -13.48 9.76
C THR A 627 7.28 -12.88 8.47
N VAL A 628 6.98 -13.51 7.33
CA VAL A 628 7.17 -12.91 6.01
C VAL A 628 5.81 -12.65 5.39
N SER A 629 5.58 -11.46 4.87
CA SER A 629 4.31 -11.03 4.28
C SER A 629 4.47 -10.79 2.79
N LEU A 630 3.90 -11.68 1.98
CA LEU A 630 3.90 -11.57 0.53
C LEU A 630 2.83 -10.54 0.11
N SER A 631 3.25 -9.33 -0.24
CA SER A 631 2.33 -8.24 -0.60
C SER A 631 1.90 -8.33 -2.06
N ASN A 632 0.84 -9.11 -2.35
CA ASN A 632 0.24 -9.18 -3.70
C ASN A 632 -0.15 -7.78 -4.20
N TYR A 633 -0.82 -6.99 -3.35
CA TYR A 633 -1.28 -5.64 -3.68
C TYR A 633 -0.12 -4.66 -3.93
N GLY A 634 0.97 -4.80 -3.16
CA GLY A 634 2.16 -3.97 -3.28
C GLY A 634 3.01 -4.35 -4.50
N MET A 635 3.36 -5.64 -4.66
CA MET A 635 4.13 -6.14 -5.80
C MET A 635 3.48 -5.75 -7.13
N ALA A 636 2.15 -5.77 -7.22
CA ALA A 636 1.42 -5.30 -8.40
C ALA A 636 1.77 -3.87 -8.83
N ARG A 637 2.09 -2.98 -7.87
CA ARG A 637 2.35 -1.54 -8.08
C ARG A 637 3.83 -1.18 -8.05
N MET A 638 4.73 -2.17 -8.02
CA MET A 638 6.17 -1.95 -8.10
C MET A 638 6.62 -1.79 -9.55
N SER A 639 7.19 -0.63 -9.88
CA SER A 639 7.66 -0.33 -11.24
C SER A 639 8.84 -1.19 -11.67
N GLN A 640 9.62 -1.68 -10.70
CA GLN A 640 10.70 -2.66 -10.84
C GLN A 640 10.18 -4.02 -11.30
N VAL A 641 8.92 -4.35 -10.99
CA VAL A 641 8.29 -5.62 -11.33
C VAL A 641 7.43 -5.50 -12.58
N TRP A 642 6.63 -4.44 -12.71
CA TRP A 642 5.59 -4.30 -13.75
C TRP A 642 5.82 -3.22 -14.80
N GLY A 643 6.87 -2.41 -14.68
CA GLY A 643 7.15 -1.27 -15.56
C GLY A 643 6.72 0.08 -14.96
N PRO A 644 7.09 1.22 -15.57
CA PRO A 644 6.71 2.56 -15.07
C PRO A 644 5.18 2.76 -15.01
N ASP A 645 4.44 1.97 -15.77
CA ASP A 645 2.99 1.87 -15.92
C ASP A 645 2.34 0.84 -14.97
N ALA A 646 3.02 0.47 -13.86
CA ALA A 646 2.56 -0.55 -12.91
C ALA A 646 1.20 -0.22 -12.27
N GLU A 647 0.87 1.06 -12.08
CA GLU A 647 -0.40 1.48 -11.48
C GLU A 647 -1.54 1.63 -12.50
N GLU A 648 -1.25 1.65 -13.80
CA GLU A 648 -2.25 1.76 -14.86
C GLU A 648 -3.04 0.46 -15.03
N PHE A 649 -4.36 0.54 -15.24
CA PHE A 649 -5.19 -0.59 -15.67
C PHE A 649 -5.04 -0.77 -17.18
N ARG A 650 -4.13 -1.65 -17.61
CA ARG A 650 -3.86 -1.92 -19.04
C ARG A 650 -3.94 -3.42 -19.38
N PRO A 651 -5.10 -3.93 -19.84
CA PRO A 651 -5.28 -5.32 -20.29
C PRO A 651 -4.26 -5.76 -21.34
N GLU A 652 -3.82 -4.87 -22.23
CA GLU A 652 -2.87 -5.13 -23.31
C GLU A 652 -1.51 -5.64 -22.80
N ARG A 653 -1.17 -5.38 -21.53
CA ARG A 653 0.01 -5.94 -20.83
C ARG A 653 0.04 -7.47 -20.84
N TRP A 654 -1.12 -8.11 -20.92
CA TRP A 654 -1.27 -9.56 -20.93
C TRP A 654 -1.27 -10.16 -22.32
N LEU A 655 -1.16 -9.35 -23.37
CA LEU A 655 -1.28 -9.76 -24.76
C LEU A 655 0.06 -9.63 -25.48
N ASP A 656 0.38 -10.63 -26.29
CA ASP A 656 1.50 -10.57 -27.21
C ASP A 656 1.12 -9.59 -28.35
N PRO A 657 1.90 -8.53 -28.61
CA PRO A 657 1.51 -7.47 -29.54
C PRO A 657 1.52 -7.90 -31.01
N THR A 658 2.07 -9.08 -31.33
CA THR A 658 2.15 -9.60 -32.70
C THR A 658 1.03 -10.59 -33.00
N THR A 659 0.68 -11.44 -32.03
CA THR A 659 -0.25 -12.57 -32.19
C THR A 659 -1.60 -12.36 -31.51
N GLY A 660 -1.73 -11.33 -30.64
CA GLY A 660 -2.93 -11.06 -29.87
C GLY A 660 -3.28 -12.13 -28.82
N LYS A 661 -2.39 -13.10 -28.58
CA LYS A 661 -2.58 -14.19 -27.61
C LYS A 661 -2.12 -13.77 -26.22
N LEU A 662 -2.64 -14.43 -25.18
CA LEU A 662 -2.16 -14.22 -23.81
C LEU A 662 -0.69 -14.61 -23.67
N ILE A 663 0.11 -13.75 -23.06
CA ILE A 663 1.48 -14.06 -22.67
C ILE A 663 1.52 -14.91 -21.40
N THR A 664 2.55 -15.75 -21.27
CA THR A 664 2.83 -16.50 -20.05
C THR A 664 3.53 -15.60 -19.03
N VAL A 665 2.84 -15.25 -17.95
CA VAL A 665 3.43 -14.58 -16.79
C VAL A 665 3.66 -15.60 -15.68
N SER A 666 4.83 -15.53 -15.01
CA SER A 666 5.14 -16.37 -13.86
C SER A 666 4.09 -16.24 -12.75
N ALA A 667 3.68 -17.36 -12.15
CA ALA A 667 2.75 -17.37 -11.01
C ALA A 667 3.29 -16.65 -9.76
N TYR A 668 4.61 -16.50 -9.64
CA TYR A 668 5.23 -15.71 -8.57
C TYR A 668 5.23 -14.21 -8.86
N LYS A 669 4.99 -13.79 -10.11
CA LYS A 669 4.76 -12.39 -10.50
C LYS A 669 3.27 -12.05 -10.54
N PHE A 670 2.42 -12.98 -10.97
CA PHE A 670 0.96 -12.90 -10.88
C PHE A 670 0.42 -13.92 -9.87
N SER A 671 0.59 -13.58 -8.60
CA SER A 671 0.31 -14.42 -7.43
C SER A 671 -1.10 -14.28 -6.87
N SER A 672 -2.03 -13.65 -7.60
CA SER A 672 -3.43 -13.44 -7.15
C SER A 672 -4.21 -14.76 -6.94
N PHE A 673 -3.72 -15.88 -7.47
CA PHE A 673 -4.20 -17.24 -7.21
C PHE A 673 -3.24 -18.07 -6.33
N ASN A 674 -2.30 -17.41 -5.64
CA ASN A 674 -1.12 -18.02 -4.99
C ASN A 674 -0.24 -18.80 -6.01
N ALA A 675 0.82 -19.45 -5.54
CA ALA A 675 1.74 -20.22 -6.37
C ALA A 675 2.29 -21.45 -5.62
N GLY A 676 3.20 -22.20 -6.25
CA GLY A 676 3.83 -23.39 -5.66
C GLY A 676 2.81 -24.45 -5.19
N PRO A 677 3.12 -25.22 -4.13
CA PRO A 677 2.23 -26.24 -3.59
C PRO A 677 0.88 -25.71 -3.09
N ARG A 678 0.76 -24.41 -2.79
CA ARG A 678 -0.45 -23.74 -2.25
C ARG A 678 -1.32 -23.07 -3.31
N LEU A 679 -0.99 -23.19 -4.61
CA LEU A 679 -1.79 -22.68 -5.74
C LEU A 679 -3.30 -22.94 -5.55
N CYS A 680 -4.14 -21.94 -5.79
CA CYS A 680 -5.58 -22.01 -5.59
C CYS A 680 -6.23 -23.12 -6.43
N LEU A 681 -6.96 -24.03 -5.79
CA LEU A 681 -7.71 -25.11 -6.46
C LEU A 681 -8.84 -24.53 -7.33
N GLY A 682 -9.52 -23.49 -6.83
CA GLY A 682 -10.63 -22.82 -7.51
C GLY A 682 -10.24 -21.91 -8.67
N LYS A 683 -8.95 -21.79 -9.04
CA LYS A 683 -8.49 -20.84 -10.07
C LYS A 683 -9.28 -20.95 -11.39
N ASN A 684 -9.49 -22.16 -11.89
CA ASN A 684 -10.20 -22.38 -13.14
C ASN A 684 -11.71 -22.12 -13.00
N LEU A 685 -12.29 -22.42 -11.83
CA LEU A 685 -13.69 -22.11 -11.53
C LEU A 685 -13.92 -20.60 -11.50
N ALA A 686 -13.14 -19.86 -10.71
CA ALA A 686 -13.28 -18.41 -10.58
C ALA A 686 -13.08 -17.69 -11.91
N MET A 687 -12.08 -18.08 -12.73
CA MET A 687 -11.90 -17.50 -14.06
C MET A 687 -13.07 -17.80 -15.02
N LEU A 688 -13.65 -19.01 -14.95
CA LEU A 688 -14.84 -19.38 -15.73
C LEU A 688 -16.08 -18.60 -15.28
N GLU A 689 -16.32 -18.55 -13.96
CA GLU A 689 -17.44 -17.84 -13.34
C GLU A 689 -17.40 -16.36 -13.67
N MET A 690 -16.26 -15.69 -13.47
CA MET A 690 -16.11 -14.28 -13.82
C MET A 690 -16.36 -14.02 -15.30
N LYS A 691 -15.83 -14.86 -16.20
CA LYS A 691 -16.10 -14.71 -17.64
C LYS A 691 -17.59 -14.88 -17.95
N LEU A 692 -18.24 -15.92 -17.43
CA LEU A 692 -19.68 -16.18 -17.66
C LEU A 692 -20.55 -15.01 -17.18
N VAL A 693 -20.28 -14.46 -15.99
CA VAL A 693 -21.02 -13.31 -15.45
C VAL A 693 -20.79 -12.07 -16.29
N VAL A 694 -19.53 -11.69 -16.57
CA VAL A 694 -19.21 -10.50 -17.38
C VAL A 694 -19.83 -10.61 -18.78
N VAL A 695 -19.80 -11.79 -19.38
CA VAL A 695 -20.37 -12.06 -20.71
C VAL A 695 -21.90 -12.10 -20.68
N GLY A 696 -22.52 -12.50 -19.57
CA GLY A 696 -23.97 -12.37 -19.38
C GLY A 696 -24.40 -10.90 -19.34
N LEU A 697 -23.70 -10.10 -18.54
CA LEU A 697 -24.00 -8.69 -18.29
C LEU A 697 -23.66 -7.80 -19.49
N LEU A 698 -22.42 -7.82 -19.98
CA LEU A 698 -21.97 -6.97 -21.10
C LEU A 698 -22.52 -7.39 -22.48
N SER A 699 -23.20 -8.54 -22.60
CA SER A 699 -24.03 -8.83 -23.78
C SER A 699 -25.36 -8.08 -23.78
N ARG A 700 -25.78 -7.44 -22.67
CA ARG A 700 -27.16 -6.93 -22.50
C ARG A 700 -27.24 -5.51 -21.93
N PHE A 701 -26.33 -5.16 -21.03
CA PHE A 701 -26.39 -3.97 -20.21
C PHE A 701 -25.06 -3.21 -20.21
N HIS A 702 -25.12 -1.88 -20.14
CA HIS A 702 -24.03 -1.01 -19.72
C HIS A 702 -24.29 -0.57 -18.28
N LEU A 703 -23.24 -0.56 -17.47
CA LEU A 703 -23.29 -0.29 -16.04
C LEU A 703 -22.47 0.98 -15.77
N GLU A 704 -23.14 2.04 -15.37
CA GLU A 704 -22.51 3.32 -15.02
C GLU A 704 -22.33 3.40 -13.51
N VAL A 705 -21.10 3.62 -13.04
CA VAL A 705 -20.80 3.78 -11.61
C VAL A 705 -21.03 5.24 -11.20
N LEU A 706 -21.96 5.45 -10.26
CA LEU A 706 -22.39 6.79 -9.84
C LEU A 706 -21.48 7.45 -8.79
N ASN A 707 -20.71 6.65 -8.04
CA ASN A 707 -19.93 7.13 -6.89
C ASN A 707 -18.39 6.91 -7.01
N PRO A 708 -17.76 7.05 -8.20
CA PRO A 708 -16.40 6.57 -8.46
C PRO A 708 -15.34 7.19 -7.55
N GLU A 709 -15.45 8.47 -7.20
CA GLU A 709 -14.53 9.17 -6.30
C GLU A 709 -14.51 8.62 -4.86
N SER A 710 -15.60 7.94 -4.45
CA SER A 710 -15.72 7.32 -3.13
C SER A 710 -15.26 5.86 -3.07
N VAL A 711 -15.03 5.23 -4.23
CA VAL A 711 -14.68 3.80 -4.32
C VAL A 711 -13.26 3.59 -3.82
N THR A 712 -13.14 2.86 -2.71
CA THR A 712 -11.89 2.40 -2.12
C THR A 712 -12.12 1.02 -1.49
N TYR A 713 -11.10 0.40 -0.91
CA TYR A 713 -11.24 -0.90 -0.25
C TYR A 713 -11.56 -0.78 1.25
N ASP A 714 -12.24 -1.79 1.81
CA ASP A 714 -12.49 -1.93 3.24
C ASP A 714 -11.54 -2.95 3.88
N LEU A 715 -11.35 -2.83 5.20
CA LEU A 715 -10.31 -3.54 5.96
C LEU A 715 -10.76 -4.97 6.34
N SER A 716 -10.54 -5.96 5.47
CA SER A 716 -10.93 -7.37 5.67
C SER A 716 -9.76 -8.34 5.43
N LEU A 717 -9.95 -9.64 5.73
CA LEU A 717 -9.01 -10.70 5.31
C LEU A 717 -8.86 -10.76 3.77
N THR A 718 -9.88 -10.28 3.08
CA THR A 718 -9.98 -10.12 1.63
C THR A 718 -9.99 -8.63 1.23
N LEU A 719 -10.16 -8.27 -0.05
CA LEU A 719 -10.14 -6.87 -0.53
C LEU A 719 -11.53 -6.39 -1.05
N PRO A 720 -12.55 -6.26 -0.17
CA PRO A 720 -13.87 -5.75 -0.56
C PRO A 720 -13.88 -4.26 -0.89
N VAL A 721 -14.85 -3.84 -1.72
CA VAL A 721 -15.18 -2.42 -1.89
C VAL A 721 -15.76 -1.87 -0.58
N LYS A 722 -15.42 -0.62 -0.26
CA LYS A 722 -15.88 0.07 0.95
C LYS A 722 -17.20 0.78 0.72
N GLY A 723 -18.20 0.39 1.50
CA GLY A 723 -19.57 0.87 1.31
C GLY A 723 -20.22 0.18 0.10
N SER A 724 -21.04 0.92 -0.64
CA SER A 724 -21.75 0.42 -1.81
C SER A 724 -21.08 0.82 -3.12
N LEU A 725 -21.19 -0.03 -4.14
CA LEU A 725 -20.81 0.27 -5.51
C LEU A 725 -22.08 0.63 -6.28
N ASN A 726 -22.50 1.89 -6.19
CA ASN A 726 -23.79 2.35 -6.73
C ASN A 726 -23.71 2.42 -8.26
N VAL A 727 -24.62 1.71 -8.94
CA VAL A 727 -24.71 1.69 -10.40
C VAL A 727 -26.11 2.00 -10.91
N THR A 728 -26.17 2.70 -12.05
CA THR A 728 -27.31 2.72 -12.96
C THR A 728 -27.11 1.68 -14.06
N ILE A 729 -28.19 1.02 -14.46
CA ILE A 729 -28.18 0.02 -15.53
C ILE A 729 -28.89 0.61 -16.75
N SER A 730 -28.29 0.46 -17.93
CA SER A 730 -28.93 0.79 -19.21
C SER A 730 -28.85 -0.40 -20.17
N ARG A 731 -29.95 -0.71 -20.86
CA ARG A 731 -29.95 -1.73 -21.93
C ARG A 731 -29.09 -1.25 -23.09
N THR A 732 -28.07 -2.02 -23.46
CA THR A 732 -27.29 -1.73 -24.66
C THR A 732 -27.97 -2.30 -25.88
N SER A 733 -28.24 -1.44 -26.87
CA SER A 733 -28.56 -1.86 -28.22
C SER A 733 -27.33 -2.46 -28.90
N LEU A 734 -26.96 -3.69 -28.51
CA LEU A 734 -26.27 -4.55 -29.47
C LEU A 734 -27.20 -4.66 -30.68
N PRO A 735 -26.75 -4.34 -31.91
CA PRO A 735 -27.54 -4.64 -33.08
C PRO A 735 -27.77 -6.15 -33.09
N ARG A 736 -29.04 -6.57 -33.07
CA ARG A 736 -29.38 -7.94 -33.47
C ARG A 736 -28.78 -8.13 -34.86
N CYS A 737 -27.89 -9.11 -35.03
CA CYS A 737 -27.42 -9.42 -36.36
C CYS A 737 -28.61 -9.95 -37.16
N ALA A 738 -28.86 -9.33 -38.33
CA ALA A 738 -30.06 -9.56 -39.14
C ALA A 738 -30.03 -10.90 -39.89
#